data_AF-I4B2C2-F1
#
_entry.id   AF-I4B2C2-F1
#
_cell.length_a   1.000
_cell.length_b   1.000
_cell.length_c   1.000
_cell.angle_alpha   90.00
_cell.angle_beta   90.00
_cell.angle_gamma   90.00
#
_symmetry.space_group_name_H-M   'P 1'
#
loop_
_entity.id
_entity.type
_entity.pdbx_description
1 polymer ?
#
loop_
_entity_poly.entity_id
_entity_poly.type
_entity_poly.pdbx_seq_one_letter_code
_entity_poly.pdbx_strand_id
1 'polypeptide(L)'
;MHNNHRTLNIGLIVAGALPSLVSLIGAISMLSIAWPDLTMQQRSGFSVGLLLTMLPGFAAAAVGFWYLMRQQLVPVKILISLAVAVAAGVYLYLRYVHVSITVAEWIFDQGDYMTLIFSAVIPIFYFVLFYLATHFQISSQRNLVANIIAAIALPVVAYISFNVFRNFFGTGIGADLQQMYLIGLTTVFSFVMLRLLLHVASKHTAKLAEPGVNWSLRLVFIGVLPLVGLLLNAYGPVARESQMVLGNFNAPEFWLLAAFNALVYLLPDSRHRALFTLCVVARLSGFVFVLYFCVVFLLYVPLALLLIAAIGLGFLLLIPYFAAAMQLMRLKKDFVALKAEYSNARIFALAVAGLSLLPALVLTDTYLDRLMLVRAIEYVQHAPLSVNQQPNVNARKIIALTEKRAAKPGRQFMNDAGVPIYDRLYRNIVLDGAEISEALRSQLRLVLLGEKRRATAQPPASVTRVRVADVTVQKNDKGMMAETVLRIRIKNEDLSRNAELDTYINLPDNVFLSQHWLTIDGVEVPAQITTRSLALWVYNRVTERMRDPSLIYYEKANLLRWKVFPVPAAGFRDVRLHFTHAGDATLNLGGRVVNLAGKDLQAPLTATTGDYALLPAAKLHQLGSRTPYLHYIVDCSADAGTSYAQDAEIAARYLGLNNAGARISYVNSGITTQALSPGNAITCPENREGFFLELALRALIYEQMTKADYPVFVVLTQQPPFADWHNLSYLMPYYGDSDGFLQVSAGKAQTWSFAGQPRADRPRLRLPVRKAGDRYFAPAARLVAANVAGEKNNTIDGAAHHHRFVLGDFGSRPRAVVAALQTGVLNAATGSIVLETEAQRLKLSELHKKMLNAKNELDTGERARMSEPSSWLLLVLLLPAWFMRKKMRRTRSEF
;
A
#
# COMPACT_ATOMS: atom_id res chain seq x y z
N MET A 1 51.01 12.93 -2.40
CA MET A 1 49.89 13.83 -2.73
C MET A 1 49.26 13.62 -4.12
N HIS A 2 49.80 12.74 -4.99
CA HIS A 2 49.28 12.46 -6.35
C HIS A 2 47.86 11.83 -6.45
N ASN A 3 47.27 11.35 -5.34
CA ASN A 3 45.97 10.65 -5.34
C ASN A 3 44.73 11.54 -5.05
N ASN A 4 44.90 12.84 -4.74
CA ASN A 4 43.79 13.72 -4.34
C ASN A 4 42.92 14.22 -5.50
N HIS A 5 43.51 14.45 -6.68
CA HIS A 5 42.76 15.02 -7.81
C HIS A 5 41.80 13.98 -8.42
N ARG A 6 42.26 12.73 -8.47
CA ARG A 6 41.48 11.61 -9.00
C ARG A 6 40.23 11.33 -8.16
N THR A 7 40.34 11.40 -6.84
CA THR A 7 39.23 11.14 -5.92
C THR A 7 38.19 12.27 -5.94
N LEU A 8 38.63 13.53 -5.97
CA LEU A 8 37.74 14.69 -6.09
C LEU A 8 36.98 14.70 -7.42
N ASN A 9 37.65 14.42 -8.53
CA ASN A 9 37.00 14.39 -9.84
C ASN A 9 36.02 13.21 -9.97
N ILE A 10 36.36 12.02 -9.45
CA ILE A 10 35.42 10.89 -9.39
C ILE A 10 34.21 11.25 -8.52
N GLY A 11 34.43 11.90 -7.37
CA GLY A 11 33.34 12.36 -6.52
C GLY A 11 32.42 13.34 -7.24
N LEU A 12 32.95 14.25 -8.06
CA LEU A 12 32.16 15.20 -8.85
C LEU A 12 31.30 14.49 -9.90
N ILE A 13 31.85 13.46 -10.56
CA ILE A 13 31.11 12.62 -11.51
C ILE A 13 29.97 11.89 -10.81
N VAL A 14 30.25 11.26 -9.66
CA VAL A 14 29.26 10.47 -8.93
C VAL A 14 28.16 11.38 -8.37
N ALA A 15 28.52 12.51 -7.76
CA ALA A 15 27.57 13.47 -7.18
C ALA A 15 26.71 14.17 -8.25
N GLY A 16 27.24 14.39 -9.45
CA GLY A 16 26.51 15.00 -10.56
C GLY A 16 25.65 14.03 -11.35
N ALA A 17 26.21 12.92 -11.82
CA ALA A 17 25.55 12.03 -12.79
C ALA A 17 24.51 11.11 -12.15
N LEU A 18 24.84 10.46 -11.03
CA LEU A 18 24.01 9.40 -10.48
C LEU A 18 22.66 9.93 -9.94
N PRO A 19 22.61 10.99 -9.09
CA PRO A 19 21.35 11.56 -8.64
C PRO A 19 20.52 12.15 -9.79
N SER A 20 21.16 12.86 -10.73
CA SER A 20 20.46 13.48 -11.87
C SER A 20 19.85 12.45 -12.81
N LEU A 21 20.55 11.35 -13.10
CA LEU A 21 20.04 10.29 -13.97
C LEU A 21 18.88 9.53 -13.31
N VAL A 22 19.00 9.20 -12.01
CA VAL A 22 17.92 8.55 -11.25
C VAL A 22 16.67 9.44 -11.21
N SER A 23 16.84 10.73 -10.91
CA SER A 23 15.73 11.67 -10.89
C SER A 23 15.13 11.91 -12.27
N LEU A 24 15.93 11.98 -13.34
CA LEU A 24 15.42 12.16 -14.69
C LEU A 24 14.56 10.96 -15.12
N ILE A 25 15.03 9.74 -14.90
CA ILE A 25 14.27 8.52 -15.21
C ILE A 25 12.97 8.48 -14.40
N GLY A 26 13.05 8.74 -13.09
CA GLY A 26 11.86 8.76 -12.23
C GLY A 26 10.84 9.82 -12.63
N ALA A 27 11.30 11.04 -12.94
CA ALA A 27 10.44 12.14 -13.35
C ALA A 27 9.77 11.89 -14.71
N ILE A 28 10.49 11.35 -15.69
CA ILE A 28 9.92 10.95 -17.00
C ILE A 28 8.86 9.87 -16.79
N SER A 29 9.12 8.89 -15.93
CA SER A 29 8.16 7.82 -15.62
C SER A 29 6.89 8.35 -14.93
N MET A 30 6.99 9.37 -14.08
CA MET A 30 5.82 10.00 -13.45
C MET A 30 5.03 10.85 -14.45
N LEU A 31 5.73 11.62 -15.29
CA LEU A 31 5.11 12.52 -16.26
C LEU A 31 4.42 11.78 -17.40
N SER A 32 4.94 10.63 -17.85
CA SER A 32 4.38 9.88 -18.98
C SER A 32 2.91 9.49 -18.79
N ILE A 33 2.47 9.26 -17.55
CA ILE A 33 1.08 8.92 -17.22
C ILE A 33 0.16 10.14 -17.35
N ALA A 34 0.60 11.29 -16.82
CA ALA A 34 -0.19 12.53 -16.86
C ALA A 34 -0.11 13.25 -18.22
N TRP A 35 0.94 12.98 -19.00
CA TRP A 35 1.29 13.69 -20.24
C TRP A 35 0.13 13.92 -21.23
N PRO A 36 -0.74 12.91 -21.50
CA PRO A 36 -1.84 13.08 -22.46
C PRO A 36 -2.80 14.21 -22.07
N ASP A 37 -3.03 14.40 -20.77
CA ASP A 37 -4.00 15.36 -20.23
C ASP A 37 -3.40 16.74 -19.94
N LEU A 38 -2.07 16.88 -20.06
CA LEU A 38 -1.39 18.16 -19.82
C LEU A 38 -1.57 19.12 -21.01
N THR A 39 -1.83 20.39 -20.70
CA THR A 39 -1.82 21.46 -21.70
C THR A 39 -0.41 21.68 -22.26
N MET A 40 -0.31 22.32 -23.44
CA MET A 40 0.98 22.63 -24.04
C MET A 40 1.89 23.47 -23.12
N GLN A 41 1.31 24.42 -22.38
CA GLN A 41 2.02 25.24 -21.38
C GLN A 41 2.51 24.41 -20.19
N GLN A 42 1.73 23.44 -19.71
CA GLN A 42 2.17 22.55 -18.63
C GLN A 42 3.31 21.64 -19.09
N ARG A 43 3.23 21.08 -20.31
CA ARG A 43 4.29 20.24 -20.89
C ARG A 43 5.62 20.99 -21.04
N SER A 44 5.56 22.24 -21.52
CA SER A 44 6.76 23.08 -21.63
C SER A 44 7.32 23.44 -20.26
N GLY A 45 6.47 23.80 -19.29
CA GLY A 45 6.87 24.07 -17.92
C GLY A 45 7.60 22.91 -17.25
N PHE A 46 7.09 21.67 -17.37
CA PHE A 46 7.77 20.50 -16.83
C PHE A 46 9.11 20.21 -17.51
N SER A 47 9.16 20.34 -18.83
CA SER A 47 10.38 20.12 -19.61
C SER A 47 11.47 21.13 -19.24
N VAL A 48 11.10 22.40 -19.12
CA VAL A 48 11.99 23.48 -18.66
C VAL A 48 12.43 23.23 -17.20
N GLY A 49 11.51 22.83 -16.34
CA GLY A 49 11.83 22.52 -14.94
C GLY A 49 12.83 21.38 -14.78
N LEU A 50 12.68 20.31 -15.57
CA LEU A 50 13.66 19.21 -15.60
C LEU A 50 15.02 19.67 -16.14
N LEU A 51 15.02 20.50 -17.18
CA LEU A 51 16.26 21.05 -17.73
C LEU A 51 17.00 21.90 -16.70
N LEU A 52 16.30 22.83 -16.03
CA LEU A 52 16.88 23.74 -15.02
C LEU A 52 17.50 23.00 -13.83
N THR A 53 16.95 21.84 -13.46
CA THR A 53 17.36 21.08 -12.27
C THR A 53 18.40 20.00 -12.58
N MET A 54 18.33 19.37 -13.75
CA MET A 54 19.24 18.27 -14.12
C MET A 54 20.50 18.73 -14.86
N LEU A 55 20.42 19.81 -15.67
CA LEU A 55 21.54 20.30 -16.47
C LEU A 55 22.79 20.61 -15.64
N PRO A 56 22.71 21.27 -14.46
CA PRO A 56 23.90 21.54 -13.64
C PRO A 56 24.61 20.26 -13.17
N GLY A 57 23.85 19.20 -12.85
CA GLY A 57 24.41 17.91 -12.42
C GLY A 57 25.15 17.19 -13.55
N PHE A 58 24.56 17.14 -14.75
CA PHE A 58 25.23 16.56 -15.92
C PHE A 58 26.44 17.39 -16.37
N ALA A 59 26.36 18.72 -16.33
CA ALA A 59 27.49 19.60 -16.61
C ALA A 59 28.65 19.36 -15.63
N ALA A 60 28.37 19.24 -14.34
CA ALA A 60 29.38 18.92 -13.35
C ALA A 60 30.04 17.55 -13.59
N ALA A 61 29.25 16.54 -13.96
CA ALA A 61 29.79 15.23 -14.29
C ALA A 61 30.68 15.24 -15.54
N ALA A 62 30.27 15.97 -16.59
CA ALA A 62 31.07 16.16 -17.79
C ALA A 62 32.39 16.88 -17.49
N VAL A 63 32.36 17.94 -16.69
CA VAL A 63 33.57 18.65 -16.21
C VAL A 63 34.45 17.71 -15.39
N GLY A 64 33.88 16.97 -14.43
CA GLY A 64 34.62 16.01 -13.62
C GLY A 64 35.30 14.93 -14.46
N PHE A 65 34.61 14.41 -15.48
CA PHE A 65 35.16 13.44 -16.42
C PHE A 65 36.28 14.03 -17.28
N TRP A 66 36.08 15.22 -17.84
CA TRP A 66 37.08 15.93 -18.65
C TRP A 66 38.40 16.13 -17.88
N TYR A 67 38.31 16.62 -16.65
CA TYR A 67 39.49 16.86 -15.81
C TYR A 67 40.07 15.56 -15.21
N LEU A 68 39.26 14.52 -15.03
CA LEU A 68 39.75 13.18 -14.68
C LEU A 68 40.62 12.60 -15.80
N MET A 69 40.21 12.74 -17.07
CA MET A 69 40.97 12.29 -18.22
C MET A 69 42.29 13.06 -18.38
N ARG A 70 42.28 14.35 -18.04
CA ARG A 70 43.49 15.20 -18.04
C ARG A 70 44.37 15.05 -16.79
N GLN A 71 43.97 14.24 -15.82
CA GLN A 71 44.64 14.07 -14.52
C GLN A 71 44.89 15.40 -13.76
N GLN A 72 44.01 16.38 -13.95
CA GLN A 72 44.12 17.73 -13.37
C GLN A 72 42.98 18.01 -12.38
N LEU A 73 43.17 18.98 -11.49
CA LEU A 73 42.07 19.54 -10.68
C LEU A 73 41.14 20.38 -11.53
N VAL A 74 39.87 20.41 -11.14
CA VAL A 74 38.91 21.36 -11.72
C VAL A 74 39.29 22.77 -11.24
N PRO A 75 39.48 23.74 -12.15
CA PRO A 75 39.79 25.12 -11.77
C PRO A 75 38.68 25.75 -10.91
N VAL A 76 39.09 26.57 -9.94
CA VAL A 76 38.18 27.26 -9.01
C VAL A 76 37.10 28.06 -9.76
N LYS A 77 37.45 28.74 -10.87
CA LYS A 77 36.48 29.50 -11.67
C LYS A 77 35.33 28.63 -12.20
N ILE A 78 35.62 27.39 -12.58
CA ILE A 78 34.62 26.43 -13.06
C ILE A 78 33.78 25.89 -11.90
N LEU A 79 34.40 25.65 -10.74
CA LEU A 79 33.64 25.24 -9.56
C LEU A 79 32.68 26.34 -9.08
N ILE A 80 33.09 27.61 -9.12
CA ILE A 80 32.22 28.76 -8.82
C ILE A 80 31.09 28.84 -9.84
N SER A 81 31.36 28.70 -11.14
CA SER A 81 30.31 28.75 -12.15
C SER A 81 29.31 27.59 -12.01
N LEU A 82 29.77 26.39 -11.63
CA LEU A 82 28.90 25.26 -11.32
C LEU A 82 28.02 25.54 -10.09
N ALA A 83 28.57 26.10 -9.02
CA ALA A 83 27.80 26.46 -7.82
C ALA A 83 26.72 27.51 -8.13
N VAL A 84 27.07 28.53 -8.92
CA VAL A 84 26.14 29.56 -9.39
C VAL A 84 25.08 28.95 -10.31
N ALA A 85 25.44 28.05 -11.22
CA ALA A 85 24.50 27.39 -12.12
C ALA A 85 23.48 26.53 -11.35
N VAL A 86 23.92 25.81 -10.31
CA VAL A 86 23.02 25.05 -9.42
C VAL A 86 22.05 25.99 -8.70
N ALA A 87 22.54 27.06 -8.09
CA ALA A 87 21.72 28.03 -7.38
C ALA A 87 20.73 28.75 -8.32
N ALA A 88 21.20 29.15 -9.51
CA ALA A 88 20.38 29.79 -10.53
C ALA A 88 19.30 28.84 -11.06
N GLY A 89 19.62 27.56 -11.30
CA GLY A 89 18.65 26.56 -11.73
C GLY A 89 17.51 26.38 -10.71
N VAL A 90 17.83 26.29 -9.42
CA VAL A 90 16.84 26.23 -8.33
C VAL A 90 16.01 27.51 -8.25
N TYR A 91 16.64 28.68 -8.34
CA TYR A 91 15.93 29.96 -8.32
C TYR A 91 14.97 30.09 -9.51
N LEU A 92 15.46 29.87 -10.73
CA LEU A 92 14.66 29.96 -11.96
C LEU A 92 13.50 28.96 -11.94
N TYR A 93 13.71 27.77 -11.40
CA TYR A 93 12.65 26.79 -11.22
C TYR A 93 11.55 27.36 -10.32
N LEU A 94 11.90 27.75 -9.09
CA LEU A 94 10.95 28.24 -8.10
C LEU A 94 10.23 29.51 -8.56
N ARG A 95 10.87 30.34 -9.39
CA ARG A 95 10.30 31.60 -9.90
C ARG A 95 9.43 31.45 -11.14
N TYR A 96 9.85 30.64 -12.11
CA TYR A 96 9.22 30.62 -13.43
C TYR A 96 8.47 29.32 -13.71
N VAL A 97 8.78 28.24 -13.01
CA VAL A 97 8.13 26.94 -13.20
C VAL A 97 6.94 26.83 -12.24
N HIS A 98 5.90 27.60 -12.54
CA HIS A 98 4.61 27.51 -11.87
C HIS A 98 3.68 26.57 -12.64
N VAL A 99 3.98 25.27 -12.58
CA VAL A 99 3.10 24.27 -13.18
C VAL A 99 2.15 23.78 -12.10
N SER A 100 0.99 24.43 -11.98
CA SER A 100 -0.13 23.87 -11.24
C SER A 100 -0.79 22.81 -12.12
N ILE A 101 -0.80 21.58 -11.62
CA ILE A 101 -1.53 20.49 -12.24
C ILE A 101 -2.96 20.52 -11.69
N THR A 102 -3.94 20.61 -12.60
CA THR A 102 -5.37 20.40 -12.29
C THR A 102 -5.78 18.92 -12.38
N VAL A 103 -4.88 18.05 -12.86
CA VAL A 103 -5.04 16.58 -12.85
C VAL A 103 -5.17 16.08 -11.41
N ALA A 104 -5.89 14.98 -11.21
CA ALA A 104 -6.16 14.43 -9.88
C ALA A 104 -4.87 14.00 -9.15
N GLU A 105 -4.76 14.31 -7.85
CA GLU A 105 -3.59 13.95 -7.01
C GLU A 105 -3.28 12.44 -7.04
N TRP A 106 -4.30 11.59 -7.27
CA TRP A 106 -4.11 10.15 -7.38
C TRP A 106 -3.46 9.70 -8.71
N ILE A 107 -3.48 10.55 -9.74
CA ILE A 107 -2.83 10.32 -11.04
C ILE A 107 -1.39 10.83 -10.99
N PHE A 108 -1.19 12.04 -10.44
CA PHE A 108 0.12 12.68 -10.34
C PHE A 108 0.29 13.37 -8.99
N ASP A 109 1.25 12.90 -8.20
CA ASP A 109 1.64 13.53 -6.93
C ASP A 109 2.73 14.58 -7.20
N GLN A 110 2.35 15.85 -7.15
CA GLN A 110 3.26 16.97 -7.36
C GLN A 110 4.31 17.07 -6.24
N GLY A 111 3.99 16.67 -5.01
CA GLY A 111 4.93 16.71 -3.88
C GLY A 111 6.05 15.68 -4.03
N ASP A 112 5.71 14.44 -4.40
CA ASP A 112 6.69 13.39 -4.66
C ASP A 112 7.58 13.76 -5.87
N TYR A 113 7.00 14.35 -6.93
CA TYR A 113 7.75 14.83 -8.09
C TYR A 113 8.77 15.92 -7.71
N MET A 114 8.34 16.92 -6.93
CA MET A 114 9.22 17.99 -6.46
C MET A 114 10.35 17.44 -5.58
N THR A 115 10.01 16.53 -4.67
CA THR A 115 10.97 15.89 -3.78
C THR A 115 12.03 15.13 -4.57
N LEU A 116 11.62 14.35 -5.58
CA LEU A 116 12.54 13.60 -6.45
C LEU A 116 13.54 14.53 -7.14
N ILE A 117 13.05 15.61 -7.75
CA ILE A 117 13.88 16.54 -8.52
C ILE A 117 14.84 17.34 -7.64
N PHE A 118 14.38 17.88 -6.51
CA PHE A 118 15.25 18.63 -5.62
C PHE A 118 16.26 17.73 -4.89
N SER A 119 15.91 16.47 -4.62
CA SER A 119 16.84 15.49 -4.04
C SER A 119 18.06 15.22 -4.93
N ALA A 120 17.93 15.36 -6.25
CA ALA A 120 19.07 15.23 -7.17
C ALA A 120 20.04 16.43 -7.13
N VAL A 121 19.54 17.62 -6.78
CA VAL A 121 20.33 18.85 -6.75
C VAL A 121 21.21 18.92 -5.50
N ILE A 122 20.74 18.38 -4.37
CA ILE A 122 21.42 18.46 -3.07
C ILE A 122 22.84 17.87 -3.09
N PRO A 123 23.08 16.64 -3.60
CA PRO A 123 24.42 16.06 -3.62
C PRO A 123 25.43 16.88 -4.42
N ILE A 124 25.03 17.39 -5.60
CA ILE A 124 25.93 18.18 -6.43
C ILE A 124 26.24 19.53 -5.78
N PHE A 125 25.23 20.18 -5.18
CA PHE A 125 25.41 21.43 -4.45
C PHE A 125 26.48 21.31 -3.36
N TYR A 126 26.32 20.34 -2.45
CA TYR A 126 27.30 20.15 -1.36
C TYR A 126 28.65 19.66 -1.85
N PHE A 127 28.70 18.82 -2.87
CA PHE A 127 29.99 18.33 -3.38
C PHE A 127 30.81 19.44 -4.05
N VAL A 128 30.17 20.33 -4.81
CA VAL A 128 30.86 21.49 -5.41
C VAL A 128 31.39 22.42 -4.32
N LEU A 129 30.59 22.71 -3.27
CA LEU A 129 31.05 23.52 -2.15
C LEU A 129 32.18 22.85 -1.36
N PHE A 130 32.12 21.53 -1.17
CA PHE A 130 33.20 20.76 -0.56
C PHE A 130 34.48 20.87 -1.40
N TYR A 131 34.39 20.68 -2.72
CA TYR A 131 35.53 20.82 -3.62
C TYR A 131 36.13 22.24 -3.53
N LEU A 132 35.29 23.29 -3.56
CA LEU A 132 35.74 24.67 -3.34
C LEU A 132 36.45 24.84 -1.99
N ALA A 133 35.90 24.28 -0.90
CA ALA A 133 36.49 24.37 0.42
C ALA A 133 37.87 23.70 0.50
N THR A 134 38.13 22.65 -0.30
CA THR A 134 39.48 22.04 -0.39
C THR A 134 40.51 22.95 -1.07
N HIS A 135 40.08 23.84 -1.99
CA HIS A 135 40.95 24.84 -2.61
C HIS A 135 41.23 26.02 -1.66
N PHE A 136 40.23 26.42 -0.86
CA PHE A 136 40.33 27.52 0.08
C PHE A 136 40.56 27.03 1.51
N GLN A 137 41.69 26.41 1.81
CA GLN A 137 41.95 25.97 3.19
C GLN A 137 42.17 27.17 4.14
N ILE A 138 41.92 26.96 5.44
CA ILE A 138 42.21 27.97 6.48
C ILE A 138 43.69 27.85 6.84
N SER A 139 44.48 28.85 6.47
CA SER A 139 45.94 28.87 6.65
C SER A 139 46.41 29.73 7.82
N SER A 140 45.63 30.71 8.29
CA SER A 140 46.02 31.65 9.34
C SER A 140 45.04 31.68 10.52
N GLN A 141 45.54 32.03 11.71
CA GLN A 141 44.74 32.25 12.93
C GLN A 141 43.64 33.30 12.71
N ARG A 142 43.97 34.42 12.04
CA ARG A 142 42.99 35.46 11.68
C ARG A 142 41.87 34.92 10.78
N ASN A 143 42.21 34.09 9.79
CA ASN A 143 41.21 33.45 8.93
C ASN A 143 40.35 32.44 9.70
N LEU A 144 40.91 31.72 10.67
CA LEU A 144 40.15 30.81 11.53
C LEU A 144 39.09 31.58 12.34
N VAL A 145 39.51 32.63 13.04
CA VAL A 145 38.61 33.49 13.82
C VAL A 145 37.53 34.10 12.93
N ALA A 146 37.90 34.61 11.74
CA ALA A 146 36.93 35.17 10.80
C ALA A 146 35.89 34.14 10.32
N ASN A 147 36.29 32.89 10.04
CA ASN A 147 35.35 31.85 9.64
C ASN A 147 34.46 31.40 10.81
N ILE A 148 34.98 31.34 12.05
CA ILE A 148 34.18 31.03 13.25
C ILE A 148 33.13 32.12 13.47
N ILE A 149 33.53 33.39 13.40
CA ILE A 149 32.62 34.54 13.50
C ILE A 149 31.57 34.45 12.38
N ALA A 150 31.98 34.20 11.13
CA ALA A 150 31.05 34.07 10.01
C ALA A 150 30.07 32.90 10.20
N ALA A 151 30.52 31.75 10.71
CA ALA A 151 29.65 30.60 10.96
C ALA A 151 28.57 30.90 11.99
N ILE A 152 28.86 31.72 13.01
CA ILE A 152 27.89 32.14 14.03
C ILE A 152 27.00 33.28 13.51
N ALA A 153 27.62 34.28 12.87
CA ALA A 153 26.95 35.50 12.43
C ALA A 153 26.00 35.27 11.25
N LEU A 154 26.35 34.44 10.26
CA LEU A 154 25.51 34.21 9.07
C LEU A 154 24.12 33.64 9.43
N PRO A 155 23.98 32.64 10.33
CA PRO A 155 22.70 32.21 10.89
C PRO A 155 21.93 33.34 11.57
N VAL A 156 22.56 34.09 12.47
CA VAL A 156 21.90 35.18 13.20
C VAL A 156 21.40 36.24 12.22
N VAL A 157 22.23 36.61 11.25
CA VAL A 157 21.87 37.50 10.15
C VAL A 157 20.71 36.92 9.36
N ALA A 158 20.72 35.64 9.01
CA ALA A 158 19.62 34.95 8.31
C ALA A 158 18.30 35.01 9.07
N TYR A 159 18.35 34.78 10.38
CA TYR A 159 17.17 34.78 11.24
C TYR A 159 16.60 36.19 11.39
N ILE A 160 17.44 37.17 11.68
CA ILE A 160 17.04 38.56 11.81
C ILE A 160 16.49 39.06 10.48
N SER A 161 17.22 38.83 9.39
CA SER A 161 16.81 39.26 8.06
C SER A 161 15.52 38.56 7.62
N PHE A 162 15.33 37.27 7.89
CA PHE A 162 14.05 36.60 7.62
C PHE A 162 12.88 37.23 8.39
N ASN A 163 13.04 37.53 9.68
CA ASN A 163 11.99 38.13 10.51
C ASN A 163 11.69 39.58 10.11
N VAL A 164 12.71 40.35 9.74
CA VAL A 164 12.55 41.72 9.23
C VAL A 164 11.89 41.68 7.85
N PHE A 165 12.41 40.86 6.94
CA PHE A 165 11.99 40.80 5.54
C PHE A 165 10.61 40.18 5.31
N ARG A 166 10.16 39.26 6.18
CA ARG A 166 8.81 38.66 6.10
C ARG A 166 7.70 39.72 6.05
N ASN A 167 7.92 40.88 6.67
CA ASN A 167 6.93 41.95 6.73
C ASN A 167 7.13 43.05 5.66
N PHE A 168 8.28 43.10 4.98
CA PHE A 168 8.65 44.18 4.05
C PHE A 168 8.62 43.77 2.57
N PHE A 169 8.94 42.52 2.25
CA PHE A 169 8.98 42.07 0.86
C PHE A 169 7.69 41.32 0.50
N GLY A 170 6.70 42.09 0.01
CA GLY A 170 5.50 41.56 -0.64
C GLY A 170 5.80 40.93 -2.02
N THR A 171 4.74 40.64 -2.77
CA THR A 171 4.80 40.02 -4.11
C THR A 171 5.66 40.82 -5.09
N GLY A 172 6.36 40.15 -6.02
CA GLY A 172 7.13 40.79 -7.10
C GLY A 172 8.65 40.75 -6.87
N ILE A 173 9.35 41.87 -7.11
CA ILE A 173 10.83 41.98 -7.05
C ILE A 173 11.35 41.75 -5.63
N GLY A 174 10.61 42.17 -4.60
CA GLY A 174 10.97 41.97 -3.20
C GLY A 174 11.12 40.49 -2.84
N ALA A 175 10.15 39.68 -3.25
CA ALA A 175 10.18 38.22 -3.07
C ALA A 175 11.37 37.58 -3.80
N ASP A 176 11.71 38.06 -4.99
CA ASP A 176 12.85 37.56 -5.78
C ASP A 176 14.18 37.84 -5.07
N LEU A 177 14.36 39.07 -4.60
CA LEU A 177 15.53 39.47 -3.82
C LEU A 177 15.65 38.69 -2.51
N GLN A 178 14.53 38.49 -1.80
CA GLN A 178 14.50 37.68 -0.59
C GLN A 178 14.91 36.23 -0.86
N GLN A 179 14.43 35.64 -1.95
CA GLN A 179 14.73 34.26 -2.31
C GLN A 179 16.19 34.08 -2.76
N MET A 180 16.70 34.98 -3.62
CA MET A 180 18.12 35.00 -4.00
C MET A 180 19.02 35.18 -2.78
N TYR A 181 18.64 36.09 -1.87
CA TYR A 181 19.34 36.32 -0.62
C TYR A 181 19.38 35.05 0.24
N LEU A 182 18.27 34.34 0.41
CA LEU A 182 18.22 33.11 1.21
C LEU A 182 19.08 31.98 0.62
N ILE A 183 19.01 31.77 -0.70
CA ILE A 183 19.82 30.77 -1.40
C ILE A 183 21.31 31.13 -1.28
N GLY A 184 21.66 32.40 -1.51
CA GLY A 184 23.03 32.91 -1.41
C GLY A 184 23.58 32.75 0.01
N LEU A 185 22.80 33.13 1.01
CA LEU A 185 23.18 33.03 2.42
C LEU A 185 23.41 31.57 2.84
N THR A 186 22.52 30.66 2.43
CA THR A 186 22.66 29.22 2.69
C THR A 186 23.92 28.65 2.02
N THR A 187 24.25 29.13 0.82
CA THR A 187 25.45 28.73 0.06
C THR A 187 26.73 29.19 0.75
N VAL A 188 26.80 30.47 1.14
CA VAL A 188 27.96 31.06 1.84
C VAL A 188 28.15 30.37 3.20
N PHE A 189 27.08 30.20 3.95
CA PHE A 189 27.12 29.51 5.23
C PHE A 189 27.63 28.06 5.09
N SER A 190 27.08 27.29 4.16
CA SER A 190 27.49 25.90 3.90
C SER A 190 28.97 25.81 3.52
N PHE A 191 29.47 26.75 2.70
CA PHE A 191 30.88 26.84 2.33
C PHE A 191 31.79 27.13 3.54
N VAL A 192 31.46 28.12 4.37
CA VAL A 192 32.21 28.47 5.60
C VAL A 192 32.26 27.27 6.55
N MET A 193 31.11 26.60 6.73
CA MET A 193 31.00 25.43 7.60
C MET A 193 31.89 24.27 7.12
N LEU A 194 31.82 23.92 5.82
CA LEU A 194 32.69 22.88 5.24
C LEU A 194 34.17 23.22 5.38
N ARG A 195 34.54 24.50 5.23
CA ARG A 195 35.90 24.98 5.38
C ARG A 195 36.43 24.84 6.82
N LEU A 196 35.60 25.17 7.81
CA LEU A 196 35.91 24.96 9.24
C LEU A 196 36.09 23.48 9.57
N LEU A 197 35.17 22.64 9.11
CA LEU A 197 35.23 21.19 9.31
C LEU A 197 36.52 20.59 8.74
N LEU A 198 36.92 21.00 7.52
CA LEU A 198 38.18 20.58 6.89
C LEU A 198 39.42 21.07 7.65
N HIS A 199 39.39 22.28 8.23
CA HIS A 199 40.51 22.80 9.02
C HIS A 199 40.69 22.03 10.33
N VAL A 200 39.60 21.79 11.07
CA VAL A 200 39.63 21.00 12.30
C VAL A 200 40.13 19.58 12.01
N ALA A 201 39.62 18.96 10.95
CA ALA A 201 40.00 17.62 10.53
C ALA A 201 41.48 17.51 10.12
N SER A 202 42.09 18.55 9.54
CA SER A 202 43.48 18.52 9.08
C SER A 202 44.51 18.86 10.16
N LYS A 203 44.22 19.84 11.03
CA LYS A 203 45.18 20.41 11.98
C LYS A 203 45.34 19.61 13.28
N HIS A 204 44.29 18.93 13.72
CA HIS A 204 44.30 18.14 14.96
C HIS A 204 44.56 16.64 14.74
N THR A 205 44.95 16.23 13.52
CA THR A 205 45.19 14.81 13.18
C THR A 205 46.13 14.09 14.16
N ALA A 206 47.21 14.74 14.60
CA ALA A 206 48.15 14.17 15.57
C ALA A 206 47.56 14.05 17.00
N LYS A 207 46.93 15.11 17.52
CA LYS A 207 46.27 15.09 18.85
C LYS A 207 45.06 14.15 18.90
N LEU A 208 44.29 14.07 17.80
CA LEU A 208 43.17 13.12 17.64
C LEU A 208 43.65 11.66 17.55
N ALA A 209 44.93 11.43 17.26
CA ALA A 209 45.53 10.11 17.23
C ALA A 209 46.00 9.63 18.62
N GLU A 210 46.16 10.53 19.60
CA GLU A 210 46.54 10.18 20.97
C GLU A 210 45.54 9.20 21.59
N PRO A 211 45.98 8.07 22.18
CA PRO A 211 45.08 7.01 22.64
C PRO A 211 44.02 7.48 23.65
N GLY A 212 44.42 8.26 24.65
CA GLY A 212 43.54 8.76 25.71
C GLY A 212 42.52 9.77 25.21
N VAL A 213 42.95 10.71 24.37
CA VAL A 213 42.06 11.70 23.72
C VAL A 213 41.08 11.00 22.79
N ASN A 214 41.55 10.05 21.98
CA ASN A 214 40.71 9.29 21.06
C ASN A 214 39.67 8.45 21.80
N TRP A 215 40.03 7.80 22.91
CA TRP A 215 39.08 7.07 23.73
C TRP A 215 38.02 7.99 24.35
N SER A 216 38.45 9.13 24.91
CA SER A 216 37.54 10.13 25.51
C SER A 216 36.55 10.69 24.48
N LEU A 217 37.04 11.01 23.28
CA LEU A 217 36.18 11.47 22.19
C LEU A 217 35.21 10.38 21.72
N ARG A 218 35.61 9.10 21.69
CA ARG A 218 34.69 8.00 21.42
C ARG A 218 33.62 7.87 22.50
N LEU A 219 33.99 7.99 23.77
CA LEU A 219 33.04 7.95 24.89
C LEU A 219 32.01 9.07 24.78
N VAL A 220 32.47 10.29 24.49
CA VAL A 220 31.57 11.44 24.34
C VAL A 220 30.70 11.33 23.09
N PHE A 221 31.28 11.14 21.91
CA PHE A 221 30.55 11.24 20.63
C PHE A 221 29.82 9.96 20.22
N ILE A 222 30.29 8.79 20.62
CA ILE A 222 29.64 7.50 20.27
C ILE A 222 28.80 6.99 21.45
N GLY A 223 29.21 7.28 22.70
CA GLY A 223 28.51 6.84 23.91
C GLY A 223 27.49 7.84 24.42
N VAL A 224 27.98 8.92 25.05
CA VAL A 224 27.15 9.83 25.85
C VAL A 224 26.21 10.65 24.98
N LEU A 225 26.73 11.34 23.95
CA LEU A 225 25.95 12.28 23.16
C LEU A 225 24.78 11.65 22.40
N PRO A 226 24.91 10.47 21.76
CA PRO A 226 23.77 9.81 21.13
C PRO A 226 22.64 9.47 22.12
N LEU A 227 22.99 9.01 23.34
CA LEU A 227 21.99 8.72 24.39
C LEU A 227 21.33 10.00 24.92
N VAL A 228 22.10 11.08 25.12
CA VAL A 228 21.56 12.39 25.45
C VAL A 228 20.63 12.90 24.35
N GLY A 229 20.99 12.68 23.08
CA GLY A 229 20.15 13.03 21.94
C GLY A 229 18.80 12.33 21.95
N LEU A 230 18.78 11.01 22.23
CA LEU A 230 17.54 10.24 22.41
C LEU A 230 16.72 10.73 23.61
N LEU A 231 17.38 11.04 24.73
CA LEU A 231 16.72 11.57 25.93
C LEU A 231 16.05 12.93 25.67
N LEU A 232 16.73 13.83 24.97
CA LEU A 232 16.19 15.13 24.59
C LEU A 232 15.05 15.00 23.57
N ASN A 233 15.12 14.05 22.64
CA ASN A 233 14.01 13.75 21.73
C ASN A 233 12.78 13.21 22.48
N ALA A 234 12.98 12.38 23.50
CA ALA A 234 11.90 11.76 24.27
C ALA A 234 11.26 12.70 25.30
N TYR A 235 12.08 13.41 26.07
CA TYR A 235 11.66 14.12 27.29
C TYR A 235 12.20 15.57 27.39
N GLY A 236 12.89 16.07 26.36
CA GLY A 236 13.42 17.42 26.36
C GLY A 236 12.34 18.53 26.38
N PRO A 237 12.71 19.77 26.72
CA PRO A 237 11.79 20.91 26.81
C PRO A 237 11.11 21.28 25.47
N VAL A 238 11.69 20.81 24.37
CA VAL A 238 11.19 20.94 22.98
C VAL A 238 10.99 19.57 22.33
N ALA A 239 10.72 18.53 23.15
CA ALA A 239 10.57 17.16 22.68
C ALA A 239 9.48 17.05 21.62
N ARG A 240 8.31 17.69 21.84
CA ARG A 240 7.17 17.64 20.92
C ARG A 240 7.53 18.20 19.55
N GLU A 241 8.12 19.38 19.51
CA GLU A 241 8.58 20.04 18.29
C GLU A 241 9.68 19.22 17.61
N SER A 242 10.62 18.68 18.40
CA SER A 242 11.68 17.82 17.87
C SER A 242 11.12 16.54 17.25
N GLN A 243 10.11 15.92 17.85
CA GLN A 243 9.47 14.70 17.36
C GLN A 243 8.70 14.95 16.07
N MET A 244 8.03 16.11 15.96
CA MET A 244 7.30 16.50 14.76
C MET A 244 8.23 16.82 13.58
N VAL A 245 9.41 17.37 13.83
CA VAL A 245 10.35 17.80 12.76
C VAL A 245 11.38 16.72 12.41
N LEU A 246 12.01 16.12 13.44
CA LEU A 246 13.12 15.18 13.28
C LEU A 246 12.67 13.72 13.30
N GLY A 247 11.47 13.45 13.81
CA GLY A 247 10.94 12.10 14.01
C GLY A 247 10.92 11.65 15.46
N ASN A 248 10.10 10.63 15.72
CA ASN A 248 9.93 10.03 17.05
C ASN A 248 10.81 8.79 17.20
N PHE A 249 11.84 8.86 18.06
CA PHE A 249 12.78 7.78 18.31
C PHE A 249 12.62 7.14 19.70
N ASN A 250 11.41 7.21 20.28
CA ASN A 250 11.16 6.74 21.66
C ASN A 250 11.09 5.22 21.78
N ALA A 251 11.08 4.49 20.66
CA ALA A 251 11.00 3.04 20.66
C ALA A 251 12.26 2.41 21.33
N PRO A 252 12.10 1.38 22.18
CA PRO A 252 13.19 0.82 22.98
C PRO A 252 14.36 0.29 22.13
N GLU A 253 14.11 -0.06 20.88
CA GLU A 253 15.10 -0.56 19.93
C GLU A 253 16.20 0.48 19.66
N PHE A 254 15.85 1.78 19.59
CA PHE A 254 16.83 2.85 19.37
C PHE A 254 17.78 3.01 20.56
N TRP A 255 17.25 2.90 21.79
CA TRP A 255 18.04 2.96 23.02
C TRP A 255 18.99 1.77 23.13
N LEU A 256 18.48 0.56 22.85
CA LEU A 256 19.28 -0.66 22.86
C LEU A 256 20.39 -0.61 21.79
N LEU A 257 20.08 -0.17 20.57
CA LEU A 257 21.06 -0.03 19.50
C LEU A 257 22.12 1.04 19.81
N ALA A 258 21.73 2.19 20.39
CA ALA A 258 22.67 3.23 20.80
C ALA A 258 23.63 2.72 21.90
N ALA A 259 23.09 2.04 22.93
CA ALA A 259 23.90 1.46 24.00
C ALA A 259 24.84 0.35 23.49
N PHE A 260 24.34 -0.54 22.63
CA PHE A 260 25.14 -1.60 22.02
C PHE A 260 26.25 -1.02 21.12
N ASN A 261 25.93 -0.02 20.29
CA ASN A 261 26.89 0.67 19.46
C ASN A 261 27.98 1.36 20.28
N ALA A 262 27.62 2.01 21.39
CA ALA A 262 28.57 2.59 22.33
C ALA A 262 29.51 1.52 22.90
N LEU A 263 28.97 0.43 23.42
CA LEU A 263 29.73 -0.68 23.98
C LEU A 263 30.76 -1.22 22.98
N VAL A 264 30.33 -1.53 21.77
CA VAL A 264 31.16 -2.15 20.73
C VAL A 264 32.34 -1.26 20.25
N TYR A 265 32.17 0.07 20.29
CA TYR A 265 33.21 1.03 19.91
C TYR A 265 34.15 1.43 21.06
N LEU A 266 33.70 1.24 22.30
CA LEU A 266 34.49 1.47 23.52
C LEU A 266 35.30 0.24 23.95
N LEU A 267 34.90 -0.96 23.53
CA LEU A 267 35.63 -2.20 23.81
C LEU A 267 37.09 -2.13 23.33
N PRO A 268 38.06 -2.55 24.18
CA PRO A 268 39.46 -2.66 23.79
C PRO A 268 39.66 -3.77 22.74
N ASP A 269 40.80 -3.74 22.04
CA ASP A 269 41.12 -4.78 21.06
C ASP A 269 41.42 -6.12 21.74
N SER A 270 40.73 -7.18 21.31
CA SER A 270 40.94 -8.53 21.80
C SER A 270 42.12 -9.20 21.10
N ARG A 271 42.93 -9.95 21.85
CA ARG A 271 44.00 -10.79 21.30
C ARG A 271 43.46 -12.02 20.57
N HIS A 272 42.22 -12.41 20.83
CA HIS A 272 41.60 -13.59 20.21
C HIS A 272 41.00 -13.22 18.85
N ARG A 273 41.53 -13.81 17.77
CA ARG A 273 41.20 -13.46 16.38
C ARG A 273 39.71 -13.51 16.05
N ALA A 274 39.00 -14.52 16.54
CA ALA A 274 37.56 -14.65 16.29
C ALA A 274 36.74 -13.53 16.97
N LEU A 275 37.12 -13.16 18.20
CA LEU A 275 36.45 -12.09 18.95
C LEU A 275 36.76 -10.72 18.33
N PHE A 276 37.99 -10.49 17.90
CA PHE A 276 38.35 -9.29 17.14
C PHE A 276 37.52 -9.18 15.86
N THR A 277 37.44 -10.25 15.07
CA THR A 277 36.64 -10.28 13.82
C THR A 277 35.16 -10.02 14.08
N LEU A 278 34.58 -10.65 15.10
CA LEU A 278 33.18 -10.45 15.49
C LEU A 278 32.91 -9.01 15.94
N CYS A 279 33.83 -8.41 16.71
CA CYS A 279 33.77 -7.00 17.07
C CYS A 279 33.82 -6.07 15.84
N VAL A 280 34.64 -6.35 14.83
CA VAL A 280 34.67 -5.53 13.60
C VAL A 280 33.35 -5.62 12.84
N VAL A 281 32.75 -6.81 12.73
CA VAL A 281 31.42 -6.99 12.12
C VAL A 281 30.36 -6.21 12.91
N ALA A 282 30.37 -6.28 14.24
CA ALA A 282 29.46 -5.53 15.10
C ALA A 282 29.66 -4.00 14.98
N ARG A 283 30.91 -3.52 14.87
CA ARG A 283 31.22 -2.09 14.62
C ARG A 283 30.67 -1.63 13.29
N LEU A 284 30.87 -2.40 12.22
CA LEU A 284 30.30 -2.09 10.90
C LEU A 284 28.77 -2.04 10.93
N SER A 285 28.13 -2.94 11.68
CA SER A 285 26.68 -2.94 11.88
C SER A 285 26.22 -1.70 12.67
N GLY A 286 26.92 -1.32 13.73
CA GLY A 286 26.66 -0.09 14.49
C GLY A 286 26.94 1.20 13.69
N PHE A 287 27.86 1.16 12.73
CA PHE A 287 28.09 2.28 11.80
C PHE A 287 26.88 2.51 10.89
N VAL A 288 26.19 1.46 10.44
CA VAL A 288 24.94 1.59 9.66
C VAL A 288 23.84 2.28 10.47
N PHE A 289 23.73 1.96 11.76
CA PHE A 289 22.80 2.64 12.67
C PHE A 289 23.08 4.15 12.75
N VAL A 290 24.34 4.57 12.88
CA VAL A 290 24.69 6.01 12.91
C VAL A 290 24.48 6.67 11.54
N LEU A 291 24.79 5.96 10.44
CA LEU A 291 24.56 6.46 9.08
C LEU A 291 23.08 6.76 8.82
N TYR A 292 22.16 5.96 9.37
CA TYR A 292 20.73 6.23 9.28
C TYR A 292 20.40 7.64 9.80
N PHE A 293 20.87 8.01 11.00
CA PHE A 293 20.68 9.36 11.55
C PHE A 293 21.38 10.44 10.72
N CYS A 294 22.56 10.18 10.18
CA CYS A 294 23.24 11.11 9.27
C CYS A 294 22.41 11.41 8.01
N VAL A 295 21.67 10.43 7.49
CA VAL A 295 20.80 10.62 6.33
C VAL A 295 19.54 11.38 6.73
N VAL A 296 18.87 10.99 7.83
CA VAL A 296 17.66 11.65 8.32
C VAL A 296 17.91 13.11 8.65
N PHE A 297 19.07 13.44 9.22
CA PHE A 297 19.40 14.82 9.61
C PHE A 297 20.06 15.65 8.50
N LEU A 298 20.40 15.05 7.35
CA LEU A 298 21.14 15.72 6.28
C LEU A 298 20.44 16.99 5.78
N LEU A 299 19.12 16.92 5.64
CA LEU A 299 18.30 18.04 5.21
C LEU A 299 18.33 19.21 6.21
N TYR A 300 18.57 18.93 7.49
CA TYR A 300 18.52 19.88 8.59
C TYR A 300 19.89 20.42 9.01
N VAL A 301 21.00 19.86 8.51
CA VAL A 301 22.36 20.33 8.80
C VAL A 301 22.53 21.84 8.56
N PRO A 302 21.98 22.44 7.49
CA PRO A 302 22.10 23.89 7.28
C PRO A 302 21.43 24.72 8.38
N LEU A 303 20.35 24.20 8.95
CA LEU A 303 19.61 24.81 10.04
C LEU A 303 20.25 24.52 11.41
N ALA A 304 21.23 23.61 11.50
CA ALA A 304 21.82 23.22 12.77
C ALA A 304 22.43 24.42 13.52
N LEU A 305 23.17 25.33 12.87
CA LEU A 305 23.69 26.50 13.60
C LEU A 305 22.62 27.51 13.99
N LEU A 306 21.57 27.68 13.18
CA LEU A 306 20.39 28.48 13.56
C LEU A 306 19.74 27.92 14.82
N LEU A 307 19.51 26.61 14.88
CA LEU A 307 18.92 25.94 16.04
C LEU A 307 19.87 25.89 17.25
N ILE A 308 21.19 25.82 17.04
CA ILE A 308 22.19 25.96 18.12
C ILE A 308 22.04 27.33 18.77
N ALA A 309 22.02 28.39 17.96
CA ALA A 309 21.96 29.77 18.46
C ALA A 309 20.61 30.11 19.11
N ALA A 310 19.50 29.53 18.61
CA ALA A 310 18.17 29.83 19.12
C ALA A 310 17.76 29.01 20.35
N ILE A 311 18.04 27.69 20.37
CA ILE A 311 17.45 26.76 21.36
C ILE A 311 18.43 25.64 21.76
N GLY A 312 19.71 25.67 21.34
CA GLY A 312 20.70 24.61 21.59
C GLY A 312 20.46 23.29 20.84
N LEU A 313 19.29 23.13 20.22
CA LEU A 313 18.78 21.91 19.59
C LEU A 313 19.60 21.48 18.36
N GLY A 314 20.30 22.42 17.72
CA GLY A 314 21.08 22.09 16.53
C GLY A 314 22.40 21.36 16.84
N PHE A 315 22.82 21.30 18.12
CA PHE A 315 23.91 20.41 18.51
C PHE A 315 23.48 18.95 18.32
N LEU A 316 22.21 18.65 18.60
CA LEU A 316 21.58 17.34 18.43
C LEU A 316 21.65 16.86 16.98
N LEU A 317 21.53 17.79 16.03
CA LEU A 317 21.67 17.51 14.59
C LEU A 317 23.11 17.17 14.16
N LEU A 318 24.12 17.67 14.88
CA LEU A 318 25.53 17.44 14.55
C LEU A 318 26.11 16.16 15.17
N ILE A 319 25.49 15.64 16.25
CA ILE A 319 25.97 14.45 16.98
C ILE A 319 26.25 13.25 16.05
N PRO A 320 25.34 12.85 15.14
CA PRO A 320 25.57 11.67 14.30
C PRO A 320 26.78 11.82 13.37
N TYR A 321 27.06 13.04 12.89
CA TYR A 321 28.20 13.29 12.01
C TYR A 321 29.54 13.18 12.76
N PHE A 322 29.61 13.69 13.98
CA PHE A 322 30.78 13.51 14.84
C PHE A 322 30.96 12.03 15.22
N ALA A 323 29.88 11.34 15.57
CA ALA A 323 29.89 9.91 15.85
C ALA A 323 30.42 9.13 14.62
N ALA A 324 29.88 9.39 13.43
CA ALA A 324 30.29 8.74 12.19
C ALA A 324 31.77 8.99 11.87
N ALA A 325 32.27 10.22 12.05
CA ALA A 325 33.67 10.54 11.84
C ALA A 325 34.59 9.73 12.78
N MET A 326 34.25 9.66 14.07
CA MET A 326 35.01 8.88 15.06
C MET A 326 34.95 7.38 14.78
N GLN A 327 33.78 6.87 14.40
CA GLN A 327 33.59 5.47 14.03
C GLN A 327 34.41 5.10 12.77
N LEU A 328 34.45 5.98 11.77
CA LEU A 328 35.23 5.77 10.55
C LEU A 328 36.74 5.73 10.82
N MET A 329 37.23 6.59 11.73
CA MET A 329 38.63 6.55 12.16
C MET A 329 38.99 5.21 12.83
N ARG A 330 38.10 4.67 13.66
CA ARG A 330 38.29 3.35 14.29
C ARG A 330 38.23 2.22 13.26
N LEU A 331 37.22 2.21 12.40
CA LEU A 331 37.08 1.20 11.33
C LEU A 331 38.30 1.20 10.39
N LYS A 332 38.87 2.38 10.09
CA LYS A 332 40.11 2.46 9.30
C LYS A 332 41.27 1.70 9.97
N LYS A 333 41.42 1.81 11.29
CA LYS A 333 42.42 1.02 12.05
C LYS A 333 42.10 -0.47 12.00
N ASP A 334 40.83 -0.83 12.14
CA ASP A 334 40.36 -2.22 12.09
C ASP A 334 40.67 -2.86 10.73
N PHE A 335 40.43 -2.15 9.61
CA PHE A 335 40.75 -2.64 8.27
C PHE A 335 42.25 -2.76 8.01
N VAL A 336 43.09 -1.92 8.62
CA VAL A 336 44.55 -2.07 8.54
C VAL A 336 44.99 -3.32 9.29
N ALA A 337 44.46 -3.56 10.49
CA ALA A 337 44.74 -4.77 11.27
C ALA A 337 44.26 -6.04 10.55
N LEU A 338 43.06 -6.03 9.98
CA LEU A 338 42.53 -7.17 9.21
C LEU A 338 43.37 -7.52 7.97
N LYS A 339 43.98 -6.53 7.31
CA LYS A 339 44.87 -6.76 6.15
C LYS A 339 46.14 -7.52 6.51
N ALA A 340 46.58 -7.46 7.76
CA ALA A 340 47.73 -8.23 8.22
C ALA A 340 47.41 -9.74 8.34
N GLU A 341 46.13 -10.09 8.54
CA GLU A 341 45.71 -11.46 8.89
C GLU A 341 44.85 -12.14 7.82
N TYR A 342 44.17 -11.39 6.95
CA TYR A 342 43.20 -11.91 6.00
C TYR A 342 43.43 -11.40 4.57
N SER A 343 43.03 -12.22 3.59
CA SER A 343 43.03 -11.81 2.19
C SER A 343 42.00 -10.71 1.93
N ASN A 344 42.25 -9.86 0.92
CA ASN A 344 41.32 -8.80 0.50
C ASN A 344 39.90 -9.32 0.21
N ALA A 345 39.76 -10.57 -0.26
CA ALA A 345 38.45 -11.18 -0.51
C ALA A 345 37.69 -11.47 0.79
N ARG A 346 38.36 -11.99 1.83
CA ARG A 346 37.73 -12.22 3.15
C ARG A 346 37.37 -10.91 3.83
N ILE A 347 38.22 -9.90 3.76
CA ILE A 347 37.95 -8.56 4.31
C ILE A 347 36.72 -7.96 3.63
N PHE A 348 36.62 -8.08 2.30
CA PHE A 348 35.45 -7.65 1.57
C PHE A 348 34.18 -8.41 2.01
N ALA A 349 34.25 -9.74 2.17
CA ALA A 349 33.14 -10.54 2.66
C ALA A 349 32.69 -10.12 4.07
N LEU A 350 33.63 -9.87 4.99
CA LEU A 350 33.36 -9.37 6.34
C LEU A 350 32.72 -7.98 6.32
N ALA A 351 33.22 -7.09 5.45
CA ALA A 351 32.64 -5.75 5.27
C ALA A 351 31.18 -5.83 4.80
N VAL A 352 30.92 -6.67 3.80
CA VAL A 352 29.56 -6.92 3.29
C VAL A 352 28.68 -7.51 4.40
N ALA A 353 29.18 -8.50 5.16
CA ALA A 353 28.43 -9.12 6.25
C ALA A 353 28.06 -8.11 7.34
N GLY A 354 29.02 -7.30 7.81
CA GLY A 354 28.79 -6.30 8.84
C GLY A 354 27.84 -5.17 8.42
N LEU A 355 28.01 -4.65 7.20
CA LEU A 355 27.13 -3.61 6.65
C LEU A 355 25.71 -4.13 6.37
N SER A 356 25.55 -5.44 6.11
CA SER A 356 24.24 -6.03 5.81
C SER A 356 23.51 -6.56 7.05
N LEU A 357 24.20 -6.79 8.17
CA LEU A 357 23.63 -7.45 9.34
C LEU A 357 22.42 -6.71 9.92
N LEU A 358 22.56 -5.43 10.25
CA LEU A 358 21.46 -4.63 10.82
C LEU A 358 20.30 -4.46 9.82
N PRO A 359 20.54 -4.08 8.54
CA PRO A 359 19.47 -4.08 7.54
C PRO A 359 18.77 -5.44 7.40
N ALA A 360 19.52 -6.54 7.41
CA ALA A 360 18.94 -7.89 7.29
C ALA A 360 18.07 -8.25 8.51
N LEU A 361 18.48 -7.92 9.73
CA LEU A 361 17.67 -8.15 10.94
C LEU A 361 16.36 -7.35 10.88
N VAL A 362 16.45 -6.06 10.57
CA VAL A 362 15.28 -5.18 10.44
C VAL A 362 14.34 -5.65 9.33
N LEU A 363 14.89 -6.04 8.16
CA LEU A 363 14.10 -6.57 7.05
C LEU A 363 13.47 -7.92 7.38
N THR A 364 14.15 -8.78 8.13
CA THR A 364 13.62 -10.08 8.56
C THR A 364 12.43 -9.90 9.49
N ASP A 365 12.57 -9.05 10.52
CA ASP A 365 11.47 -8.72 11.43
C ASP A 365 10.27 -8.12 10.68
N THR A 366 10.54 -7.16 9.80
CA THR A 366 9.53 -6.56 8.90
C THR A 366 8.84 -7.61 8.03
N TYR A 367 9.58 -8.58 7.48
CA TYR A 367 9.02 -9.64 6.65
C TYR A 367 8.21 -10.65 7.47
N LEU A 368 8.62 -10.95 8.70
CA LEU A 368 7.84 -11.79 9.61
C LEU A 368 6.51 -11.12 9.98
N ASP A 369 6.51 -9.82 10.23
CA ASP A 369 5.29 -9.04 10.43
C ASP A 369 4.37 -9.12 9.21
N ARG A 370 4.93 -8.97 8.00
CA ARG A 370 4.19 -9.16 6.74
C ARG A 370 3.54 -10.54 6.68
N LEU A 371 4.30 -11.61 6.94
CA LEU A 371 3.77 -12.98 6.90
C LEU A 371 2.62 -13.17 7.90
N MET A 372 2.73 -12.62 9.10
CA MET A 372 1.68 -12.71 10.12
C MET A 372 0.42 -11.95 9.73
N LEU A 373 0.58 -10.71 9.24
CA LEU A 373 -0.54 -9.88 8.80
C LEU A 373 -1.26 -10.51 7.60
N VAL A 374 -0.50 -11.00 6.61
CA VAL A 374 -1.04 -11.65 5.42
C VAL A 374 -1.83 -12.89 5.78
N ARG A 375 -1.30 -13.76 6.65
CA ARG A 375 -2.04 -14.94 7.13
C ARG A 375 -3.35 -14.57 7.82
N ALA A 376 -3.36 -13.50 8.61
CA ALA A 376 -4.56 -13.04 9.30
C ALA A 376 -5.62 -12.53 8.32
N ILE A 377 -5.20 -11.74 7.34
CA ILE A 377 -6.07 -11.17 6.33
C ILE A 377 -6.59 -12.27 5.41
N GLU A 378 -5.72 -13.19 4.97
CA GLU A 378 -6.12 -14.38 4.22
C GLU A 378 -7.15 -15.18 5.02
N TYR A 379 -6.91 -15.46 6.30
CA TYR A 379 -7.86 -16.22 7.11
C TYR A 379 -9.23 -15.55 7.23
N VAL A 380 -9.28 -14.23 7.41
CA VAL A 380 -10.54 -13.49 7.59
C VAL A 380 -11.28 -13.24 6.26
N GLN A 381 -10.58 -12.91 5.18
CA GLN A 381 -11.20 -12.67 3.87
C GLN A 381 -11.51 -13.98 3.14
N HIS A 382 -10.70 -15.00 3.37
CA HIS A 382 -10.74 -16.30 2.70
C HIS A 382 -10.94 -17.40 3.74
N ALA A 383 -12.04 -17.31 4.48
CA ALA A 383 -12.37 -18.25 5.54
C ALA A 383 -12.25 -19.72 5.05
N PRO A 384 -11.56 -20.59 5.79
CA PRO A 384 -11.39 -21.98 5.39
C PRO A 384 -12.73 -22.70 5.22
N LEU A 385 -12.78 -23.62 4.26
CA LEU A 385 -13.99 -24.35 3.91
C LEU A 385 -14.11 -25.71 4.60
N SER A 386 -13.15 -26.06 5.45
CA SER A 386 -13.20 -27.28 6.26
C SER A 386 -13.60 -26.94 7.69
N VAL A 387 -14.37 -27.85 8.30
CA VAL A 387 -14.61 -27.85 9.74
C VAL A 387 -13.33 -28.22 10.50
N ASN A 388 -13.30 -27.97 11.81
CA ASN A 388 -12.16 -28.26 12.69
C ASN A 388 -10.90 -27.45 12.33
N GLN A 389 -11.08 -26.14 12.15
CA GLN A 389 -10.03 -25.19 11.77
C GLN A 389 -9.92 -24.09 12.81
N GLN A 390 -8.70 -23.65 13.10
CA GLN A 390 -8.40 -22.51 13.97
C GLN A 390 -7.33 -21.62 13.31
N PRO A 391 -7.37 -20.30 13.52
CA PRO A 391 -6.35 -19.42 12.97
C PRO A 391 -5.02 -19.60 13.71
N ASN A 392 -3.95 -19.84 12.97
CA ASN A 392 -2.60 -19.88 13.52
C ASN A 392 -1.98 -18.47 13.52
N VAL A 393 -2.55 -17.57 14.35
CA VAL A 393 -2.16 -16.17 14.39
C VAL A 393 -2.18 -15.57 15.80
N ASN A 394 -1.30 -14.59 16.05
CA ASN A 394 -1.31 -13.81 17.30
C ASN A 394 -2.16 -12.54 17.12
N ALA A 395 -3.41 -12.59 17.58
CA ALA A 395 -4.40 -11.52 17.44
C ALA A 395 -3.89 -10.16 17.94
N ARG A 396 -3.27 -10.12 19.12
CA ARG A 396 -2.74 -8.88 19.72
C ARG A 396 -1.65 -8.25 18.86
N LYS A 397 -0.73 -9.07 18.35
CA LYS A 397 0.33 -8.58 17.47
C LYS A 397 -0.25 -8.01 16.18
N ILE A 398 -1.18 -8.72 15.53
CA ILE A 398 -1.83 -8.26 14.29
C ILE A 398 -2.53 -6.93 14.48
N ILE A 399 -3.20 -6.72 15.60
CA ILE A 399 -3.94 -5.47 15.81
C ILE A 399 -3.00 -4.31 16.10
N ALA A 400 -1.92 -4.55 16.88
CA ALA A 400 -0.85 -3.58 17.00
C ALA A 400 -0.27 -3.18 15.63
N LEU A 401 -0.15 -4.11 14.67
CA LEU A 401 0.26 -3.82 13.30
C LEU A 401 -0.78 -2.96 12.54
N THR A 402 -2.06 -3.17 12.78
CA THR A 402 -3.15 -2.40 12.14
C THR A 402 -3.36 -1.00 12.75
N GLU A 403 -2.91 -0.77 13.98
CA GLU A 403 -3.09 0.47 14.76
C GLU A 403 -1.87 1.38 14.78
N LYS A 404 -0.67 0.84 15.11
CA LYS A 404 0.52 1.66 15.44
C LYS A 404 1.11 2.44 14.26
N ARG A 405 0.68 2.17 13.02
CA ARG A 405 1.28 2.75 11.81
C ARG A 405 0.27 3.18 10.74
N ALA A 406 -1.02 3.21 11.09
CA ALA A 406 -2.08 3.76 10.27
C ALA A 406 -2.09 5.29 10.44
N ALA A 407 -1.39 6.00 9.56
CA ALA A 407 -1.42 7.46 9.53
C ALA A 407 -2.86 7.95 9.29
N LYS A 408 -3.26 9.04 9.94
CA LYS A 408 -4.53 9.68 9.60
C LYS A 408 -4.41 10.32 8.21
N PRO A 409 -5.37 10.10 7.28
CA PRO A 409 -5.30 10.73 5.98
C PRO A 409 -5.62 12.22 6.08
N GLY A 410 -4.71 13.08 5.62
CA GLY A 410 -5.02 14.47 5.28
C GLY A 410 -3.96 15.50 5.66
N ARG A 411 -3.46 16.24 4.66
CA ARG A 411 -2.83 17.60 4.65
C ARG A 411 -1.81 18.01 5.73
N GLN A 412 -1.49 17.18 6.72
CA GLN A 412 -0.62 17.51 7.83
C GLN A 412 0.61 16.61 7.82
N PHE A 413 1.45 16.79 6.80
CA PHE A 413 2.78 16.17 6.70
C PHE A 413 3.65 16.42 7.96
N MET A 414 3.29 17.42 8.78
CA MET A 414 3.99 17.81 10.01
C MET A 414 3.36 17.30 11.32
N ASN A 415 2.22 16.60 11.31
CA ASN A 415 1.53 16.22 12.57
C ASN A 415 1.69 14.75 13.01
N ASP A 416 2.09 13.84 12.12
CA ASP A 416 2.38 12.45 12.51
C ASP A 416 3.90 12.28 12.75
N ALA A 417 4.27 12.28 14.03
CA ALA A 417 5.65 12.04 14.49
C ALA A 417 6.02 10.56 14.35
N GLY A 418 6.17 10.08 13.10
CA GLY A 418 6.68 8.74 12.80
C GLY A 418 8.21 8.66 12.79
N VAL A 419 8.75 7.47 12.55
CA VAL A 419 10.19 7.24 12.33
C VAL A 419 10.52 7.52 10.85
N PRO A 420 11.32 8.56 10.53
CA PRO A 420 11.60 8.94 9.14
C PRO A 420 12.28 7.82 8.35
N ILE A 421 11.96 7.69 7.06
CA ILE A 421 12.44 6.64 6.15
C ILE A 421 11.97 5.22 6.53
N TYR A 422 12.17 4.78 7.78
CA TYR A 422 11.81 3.46 8.28
C TYR A 422 10.31 3.19 8.19
N ASP A 423 9.45 4.09 8.69
CA ASP A 423 8.00 3.84 8.62
C ASP A 423 7.49 3.80 7.18
N ARG A 424 8.10 4.57 6.26
CA ARG A 424 7.76 4.51 4.83
C ARG A 424 8.17 3.17 4.24
N LEU A 425 9.39 2.70 4.52
CA LEU A 425 9.90 1.40 4.08
C LEU A 425 9.08 0.25 4.67
N TYR A 426 8.78 0.31 5.96
CA TYR A 426 7.97 -0.67 6.67
C TYR A 426 6.58 -0.79 6.05
N ARG A 427 5.87 0.33 5.84
CA ARG A 427 4.56 0.32 5.17
C ARG A 427 4.62 -0.27 3.76
N ASN A 428 5.67 0.08 3.00
CA ASN A 428 5.84 -0.45 1.66
C ASN A 428 6.10 -1.96 1.63
N ILE A 429 6.80 -2.51 2.62
CA ILE A 429 7.08 -3.94 2.69
C ILE A 429 5.91 -4.73 3.28
N VAL A 430 5.34 -4.25 4.40
CA VAL A 430 4.32 -4.99 5.16
C VAL A 430 2.93 -4.86 4.54
N LEU A 431 2.59 -3.66 4.06
CA LEU A 431 1.26 -3.35 3.53
C LEU A 431 1.24 -3.21 2.00
N ASP A 432 2.35 -3.51 1.32
CA ASP A 432 2.54 -3.29 -0.11
C ASP A 432 2.22 -1.84 -0.53
N GLY A 433 2.50 -0.89 0.37
CA GLY A 433 2.25 0.55 0.16
C GLY A 433 0.79 0.96 0.30
N ALA A 434 -0.09 0.05 0.74
CA ALA A 434 -1.51 0.31 0.88
C ALA A 434 -1.98 0.44 2.34
N GLU A 435 -3.13 1.08 2.54
CA GLU A 435 -3.73 1.21 3.87
C GLU A 435 -4.80 0.12 4.05
N ILE A 436 -4.83 -0.52 5.22
CA ILE A 436 -5.89 -1.45 5.58
C ILE A 436 -7.16 -0.63 5.77
N SER A 437 -8.19 -0.92 4.98
CA SER A 437 -9.47 -0.24 5.06
C SER A 437 -10.07 -0.36 6.47
N GLU A 438 -10.83 0.65 6.92
CA GLU A 438 -11.48 0.58 8.22
C GLU A 438 -12.47 -0.60 8.30
N ALA A 439 -13.06 -0.99 7.16
CA ALA A 439 -13.87 -2.20 7.05
C ALA A 439 -13.06 -3.47 7.39
N LEU A 440 -11.93 -3.69 6.72
CA LEU A 440 -11.06 -4.85 6.99
C LEU A 440 -10.47 -4.81 8.41
N ARG A 441 -10.06 -3.63 8.89
CA ARG A 441 -9.57 -3.46 10.27
C ARG A 441 -10.65 -3.81 11.30
N SER A 442 -11.89 -3.35 11.07
CA SER A 442 -13.03 -3.68 11.94
C SER A 442 -13.35 -5.17 11.90
N GLN A 443 -13.23 -5.81 10.74
CA GLN A 443 -13.46 -7.25 10.58
C GLN A 443 -12.38 -8.08 11.28
N LEU A 444 -11.10 -7.71 11.16
CA LEU A 444 -9.99 -8.34 11.87
C LEU A 444 -10.17 -8.27 13.39
N ARG A 445 -10.55 -7.09 13.92
CA ARG A 445 -10.85 -6.90 15.35
C ARG A 445 -12.04 -7.71 15.81
N LEU A 446 -13.12 -7.71 15.02
CA LEU A 446 -14.31 -8.50 15.31
C LEU A 446 -13.97 -9.99 15.39
N VAL A 447 -13.26 -10.55 14.41
CA VAL A 447 -12.97 -12.00 14.35
C VAL A 447 -11.89 -12.41 15.36
N LEU A 448 -10.79 -11.66 15.47
CA LEU A 448 -9.62 -12.08 16.25
C LEU A 448 -9.67 -11.65 17.72
N LEU A 449 -10.42 -10.60 18.09
CA LEU A 449 -10.56 -10.15 19.48
C LEU A 449 -11.98 -10.21 20.03
N GLY A 450 -13.00 -10.33 19.17
CA GLY A 450 -14.39 -10.21 19.61
C GLY A 450 -14.83 -8.77 19.88
N GLU A 451 -14.09 -7.78 19.39
CA GLU A 451 -14.50 -6.38 19.55
C GLU A 451 -15.80 -6.08 18.80
N LYS A 452 -16.72 -5.38 19.47
CA LYS A 452 -17.99 -5.00 18.87
C LYS A 452 -17.76 -4.01 17.73
N ARG A 453 -18.42 -4.26 16.59
CA ARG A 453 -18.38 -3.36 15.44
C ARG A 453 -18.91 -1.98 15.86
N ARG A 454 -18.09 -0.94 15.75
CA ARG A 454 -18.63 0.43 15.77
C ARG A 454 -19.56 0.56 14.57
N ALA A 455 -20.81 0.94 14.80
CA ALA A 455 -21.74 1.21 13.72
C ALA A 455 -21.10 2.28 12.82
N THR A 456 -20.66 1.87 11.62
CA THR A 456 -20.38 2.83 10.57
C THR A 456 -21.68 3.55 10.29
N ALA A 457 -21.67 4.88 10.36
CA ALA A 457 -22.84 5.68 10.04
C ALA A 457 -23.36 5.18 8.69
N GLN A 458 -24.60 4.68 8.67
CA GLN A 458 -25.26 4.38 7.40
C GLN A 458 -25.19 5.67 6.59
N PRO A 459 -24.62 5.65 5.37
CA PRO A 459 -24.70 6.80 4.50
C PRO A 459 -26.18 7.18 4.44
N PRO A 460 -26.52 8.46 4.64
CA PRO A 460 -27.92 8.89 4.66
C PRO A 460 -28.59 8.32 3.42
N ALA A 461 -29.79 7.73 3.60
CA ALA A 461 -30.57 7.24 2.48
C ALA A 461 -30.70 8.39 1.48
N SER A 462 -29.95 8.30 0.38
CA SER A 462 -29.93 9.34 -0.61
C SER A 462 -31.30 9.30 -1.27
N VAL A 463 -32.18 10.23 -0.91
CA VAL A 463 -33.44 10.46 -1.60
C VAL A 463 -33.12 11.17 -2.92
N THR A 464 -32.24 10.58 -3.73
CA THR A 464 -31.89 11.13 -5.03
C THR A 464 -33.04 10.89 -5.98
N ARG A 465 -33.60 11.97 -6.54
CA ARG A 465 -34.63 11.92 -7.58
C ARG A 465 -34.03 11.56 -8.95
N VAL A 466 -32.97 10.77 -8.96
CA VAL A 466 -32.30 10.30 -10.17
C VAL A 466 -32.80 8.90 -10.46
N ARG A 467 -33.39 8.70 -11.65
CA ARG A 467 -34.01 7.43 -12.00
C ARG A 467 -33.76 7.03 -13.45
N VAL A 468 -33.92 5.75 -13.71
CA VAL A 468 -33.97 5.19 -15.07
C VAL A 468 -35.29 5.65 -15.72
N ALA A 469 -35.19 6.59 -16.65
CA ALA A 469 -36.34 7.19 -17.31
C ALA A 469 -36.85 6.31 -18.46
N ASP A 470 -35.98 6.05 -19.44
CA ASP A 470 -36.31 5.32 -20.67
C ASP A 470 -35.30 4.21 -20.94
N VAL A 471 -35.77 3.10 -21.52
CA VAL A 471 -34.94 1.97 -21.94
C VAL A 471 -35.38 1.51 -23.33
N THR A 472 -34.47 1.55 -24.28
CA THR A 472 -34.66 1.01 -25.63
C THR A 472 -33.89 -0.30 -25.76
N VAL A 473 -34.59 -1.36 -26.18
CA VAL A 473 -34.05 -2.70 -26.33
C VAL A 473 -33.74 -2.96 -27.80
N GLN A 474 -32.51 -3.35 -28.11
CA GLN A 474 -32.08 -3.78 -29.45
C GLN A 474 -31.50 -5.19 -29.35
N LYS A 475 -32.01 -6.10 -30.18
CA LYS A 475 -31.64 -7.51 -30.14
C LYS A 475 -30.67 -7.85 -31.28
N ASN A 476 -29.68 -8.69 -30.98
CA ASN A 476 -28.76 -9.28 -31.95
C ASN A 476 -28.63 -10.79 -31.69
N ASP A 477 -29.16 -11.62 -32.60
CA ASP A 477 -29.19 -13.09 -32.48
C ASP A 477 -27.95 -13.78 -33.08
N LYS A 478 -26.76 -13.22 -32.91
CA LYS A 478 -25.53 -13.80 -33.47
C LYS A 478 -24.80 -14.65 -32.42
N GLY A 479 -24.64 -15.95 -32.70
CA GLY A 479 -23.86 -16.89 -31.88
C GLY A 479 -24.73 -17.86 -31.07
N MET A 480 -24.10 -18.60 -30.15
CA MET A 480 -24.78 -19.59 -29.29
C MET A 480 -25.69 -18.96 -28.22
N MET A 481 -25.39 -17.72 -27.84
CA MET A 481 -26.07 -16.94 -26.81
C MET A 481 -26.65 -15.69 -27.48
N ALA A 482 -27.80 -15.21 -27.02
CA ALA A 482 -28.38 -13.97 -27.53
C ALA A 482 -27.61 -12.77 -26.97
N GLU A 483 -27.42 -11.75 -27.80
CA GLU A 483 -26.88 -10.46 -27.40
C GLU A 483 -28.01 -9.42 -27.41
N THR A 484 -28.21 -8.74 -26.27
CA THR A 484 -29.18 -7.66 -26.16
C THR A 484 -28.48 -6.38 -25.75
N VAL A 485 -28.69 -5.32 -26.53
CA VAL A 485 -28.20 -3.97 -26.29
C VAL A 485 -29.31 -3.12 -25.71
N LEU A 486 -29.08 -2.56 -24.52
CA LEU A 486 -29.98 -1.62 -23.88
C LEU A 486 -29.39 -0.20 -23.99
N ARG A 487 -30.13 0.71 -24.64
CA ARG A 487 -29.85 2.16 -24.57
C ARG A 487 -30.75 2.75 -23.50
N ILE A 488 -30.14 3.32 -22.46
CA ILE A 488 -30.79 3.74 -21.23
C ILE A 488 -30.61 5.23 -21.04
N ARG A 489 -31.71 5.94 -20.77
CA ARG A 489 -31.69 7.35 -20.38
C ARG A 489 -31.93 7.47 -18.88
N ILE A 490 -30.95 8.06 -18.18
CA ILE A 490 -31.03 8.37 -16.77
C ILE A 490 -31.42 9.84 -16.64
N LYS A 491 -32.43 10.16 -15.82
CA LYS A 491 -32.91 11.52 -15.61
C LYS A 491 -32.75 11.92 -14.15
N ASN A 492 -32.28 13.15 -13.92
CA ASN A 492 -32.29 13.79 -12.62
C ASN A 492 -33.46 14.78 -12.54
N GLU A 493 -34.34 14.58 -11.56
CA GLU A 493 -35.50 15.47 -11.34
C GLU A 493 -35.24 16.55 -10.29
N ASP A 494 -34.05 16.59 -9.67
CA ASP A 494 -33.61 17.75 -8.88
C ASP A 494 -33.25 18.89 -9.85
N LEU A 495 -33.88 20.05 -9.66
CA LEU A 495 -33.74 21.23 -10.51
C LEU A 495 -32.42 21.99 -10.29
N SER A 496 -31.76 21.76 -9.17
CA SER A 496 -30.72 22.66 -8.65
C SER A 496 -29.39 21.98 -8.38
N ARG A 497 -29.37 20.66 -8.27
CA ARG A 497 -28.16 19.90 -7.89
C ARG A 497 -27.90 18.74 -8.82
N ASN A 498 -26.65 18.61 -9.21
CA ASN A 498 -26.14 17.37 -9.78
C ASN A 498 -26.26 16.26 -8.73
N ALA A 499 -26.56 15.06 -9.18
CA ALA A 499 -26.78 13.92 -8.30
C ALA A 499 -26.19 12.64 -8.87
N GLU A 500 -26.01 11.64 -8.01
CA GLU A 500 -25.61 10.29 -8.37
C GLU A 500 -26.86 9.43 -8.58
N LEU A 501 -26.91 8.66 -9.67
CA LEU A 501 -27.73 7.46 -9.72
C LEU A 501 -26.97 6.36 -8.97
N ASP A 502 -27.55 5.81 -7.90
CA ASP A 502 -27.04 4.63 -7.21
C ASP A 502 -28.18 3.62 -7.11
N THR A 503 -28.13 2.60 -7.97
CA THR A 503 -29.24 1.66 -8.15
C THR A 503 -28.74 0.24 -8.36
N TYR A 504 -29.67 -0.71 -8.44
CA TYR A 504 -29.38 -2.13 -8.61
C TYR A 504 -29.91 -2.68 -9.93
N ILE A 505 -29.19 -3.67 -10.47
CA ILE A 505 -29.62 -4.50 -11.59
C ILE A 505 -29.71 -5.95 -11.10
N ASN A 506 -30.91 -6.51 -11.10
CA ASN A 506 -31.12 -7.92 -10.81
C ASN A 506 -30.79 -8.74 -12.07
N LEU A 507 -29.80 -9.61 -11.97
CA LEU A 507 -29.22 -10.37 -13.09
C LEU A 507 -29.50 -11.88 -12.90
N PRO A 508 -30.38 -12.50 -13.70
CA PRO A 508 -30.61 -13.95 -13.65
C PRO A 508 -29.36 -14.77 -13.99
N ASP A 509 -29.26 -16.01 -13.50
CA ASP A 509 -28.11 -16.92 -13.68
C ASP A 509 -27.71 -17.21 -15.15
N ASN A 510 -28.62 -16.98 -16.09
CA ASN A 510 -28.40 -17.15 -17.52
C ASN A 510 -28.06 -15.86 -18.27
N VAL A 511 -27.91 -14.73 -17.57
CA VAL A 511 -27.62 -13.42 -18.16
C VAL A 511 -26.29 -12.91 -17.63
N PHE A 512 -25.47 -12.39 -18.53
CA PHE A 512 -24.17 -11.83 -18.21
C PHE A 512 -24.05 -10.42 -18.79
N LEU A 513 -23.59 -9.45 -17.99
CA LEU A 513 -23.27 -8.11 -18.49
C LEU A 513 -21.95 -8.18 -19.25
N SER A 514 -21.96 -7.91 -20.55
CA SER A 514 -20.79 -8.06 -21.43
C SER A 514 -20.09 -6.74 -21.76
N GLN A 515 -20.80 -5.62 -21.87
CA GLN A 515 -20.16 -4.32 -22.14
C GLN A 515 -20.99 -3.15 -21.60
N HIS A 516 -20.34 -2.01 -21.40
CA HIS A 516 -20.90 -0.82 -20.75
C HIS A 516 -20.23 0.46 -21.31
N TRP A 517 -21.03 1.48 -21.64
CA TRP A 517 -20.58 2.81 -22.08
C TRP A 517 -21.37 3.93 -21.41
N LEU A 518 -20.74 5.08 -21.25
CA LEU A 518 -21.38 6.34 -20.87
C LEU A 518 -21.12 7.38 -21.96
N THR A 519 -22.13 8.16 -22.32
CA THR A 519 -21.95 9.30 -23.22
C THR A 519 -21.38 10.49 -22.43
N ILE A 520 -20.18 10.93 -22.81
CA ILE A 520 -19.46 12.07 -22.23
C ILE A 520 -19.17 13.04 -23.38
N ASP A 521 -19.61 14.30 -23.23
CA ASP A 521 -19.44 15.36 -24.25
C ASP A 521 -19.90 14.94 -25.66
N GLY A 522 -20.98 14.17 -25.74
CA GLY A 522 -21.55 13.68 -27.00
C GLY A 522 -20.83 12.46 -27.60
N VAL A 523 -19.76 11.97 -26.96
CA VAL A 523 -19.00 10.79 -27.40
C VAL A 523 -19.33 9.60 -26.51
N GLU A 524 -19.64 8.44 -27.10
CA GLU A 524 -19.81 7.20 -26.33
C GLU A 524 -18.44 6.67 -25.88
N VAL A 525 -18.20 6.69 -24.56
CA VAL A 525 -16.93 6.26 -23.97
C VAL A 525 -17.08 4.84 -23.38
N PRO A 526 -16.26 3.85 -23.80
CA PRO A 526 -16.32 2.49 -23.28
C PRO A 526 -15.76 2.40 -21.87
N ALA A 527 -16.38 1.54 -21.06
CA ALA A 527 -15.88 1.20 -19.75
C ALA A 527 -14.64 0.31 -19.82
N GLN A 528 -13.75 0.51 -18.86
CA GLN A 528 -12.60 -0.34 -18.59
C GLN A 528 -12.96 -1.36 -17.52
N ILE A 529 -12.66 -2.64 -17.78
CA ILE A 529 -12.82 -3.70 -16.79
C ILE A 529 -11.54 -3.78 -15.96
N THR A 530 -11.67 -3.89 -14.65
CA THR A 530 -10.56 -4.11 -13.72
C THR A 530 -11.03 -4.92 -12.51
N THR A 531 -10.19 -5.10 -11.49
CA THR A 531 -10.62 -5.70 -10.22
C THR A 531 -11.70 -4.85 -9.56
N ARG A 532 -12.66 -5.49 -8.89
CA ARG A 532 -13.79 -4.80 -8.22
C ARG A 532 -13.30 -3.68 -7.27
N SER A 533 -12.31 -4.00 -6.42
CA SER A 533 -11.75 -3.06 -5.44
C SER A 533 -11.09 -1.85 -6.10
N LEU A 534 -10.33 -2.05 -7.17
CA LEU A 534 -9.70 -0.94 -7.91
C LEU A 534 -10.74 -0.06 -8.61
N ALA A 535 -11.77 -0.66 -9.22
CA ALA A 535 -12.85 0.10 -9.86
C ALA A 535 -13.56 1.00 -8.84
N LEU A 536 -13.89 0.47 -7.66
CA LEU A 536 -14.50 1.22 -6.56
C LEU A 536 -13.58 2.34 -6.05
N TRP A 537 -12.30 2.04 -5.83
CA TRP A 537 -11.34 3.03 -5.37
C TRP A 537 -11.18 4.18 -6.38
N VAL A 538 -11.04 3.88 -7.67
CA VAL A 538 -10.94 4.90 -8.72
C VAL A 538 -12.23 5.71 -8.81
N TYR A 539 -13.40 5.06 -8.76
CA TYR A 539 -14.69 5.74 -8.77
C TYR A 539 -14.80 6.81 -7.66
N ASN A 540 -14.50 6.44 -6.42
CA ASN A 540 -14.53 7.37 -5.29
C ASN A 540 -13.58 8.57 -5.50
N ARG A 541 -12.39 8.34 -6.07
CA ARG A 541 -11.42 9.40 -6.36
C ARG A 541 -11.80 10.32 -7.51
N VAL A 542 -12.53 9.80 -8.50
CA VAL A 542 -13.01 10.59 -9.64
C VAL A 542 -14.21 11.45 -9.21
N THR A 543 -15.14 10.87 -8.44
CA THR A 543 -16.34 11.58 -7.94
C THR A 543 -16.04 12.68 -6.93
N GLU A 544 -14.97 12.55 -6.12
CA GLU A 544 -14.43 13.62 -5.26
C GLU A 544 -14.14 14.93 -6.04
N ARG A 545 -13.89 14.85 -7.35
CA ARG A 545 -13.63 16.00 -8.23
C ARG A 545 -14.79 16.31 -9.18
N MET A 546 -16.01 15.83 -8.89
CA MET A 546 -17.22 16.14 -9.66
C MET A 546 -17.14 15.75 -11.16
N ARG A 547 -16.36 14.72 -11.51
CA ARG A 547 -16.20 14.24 -12.90
C ARG A 547 -17.17 13.13 -13.26
N ASP A 548 -17.17 12.69 -14.53
CA ASP A 548 -18.15 11.78 -15.17
C ASP A 548 -17.79 10.27 -15.17
N PRO A 549 -17.79 9.52 -14.03
CA PRO A 549 -17.68 8.07 -14.09
C PRO A 549 -19.06 7.38 -14.05
N SER A 550 -19.12 6.25 -14.75
CA SER A 550 -20.13 5.21 -14.54
C SER A 550 -19.42 3.95 -14.02
N LEU A 551 -20.00 3.29 -13.02
CA LEU A 551 -19.44 2.10 -12.37
C LEU A 551 -20.49 1.01 -12.24
N ILE A 552 -20.15 -0.21 -12.66
CA ILE A 552 -20.97 -1.40 -12.44
C ILE A 552 -20.10 -2.52 -11.84
N TYR A 553 -20.59 -3.16 -10.78
CA TYR A 553 -19.94 -4.32 -10.17
C TYR A 553 -20.97 -5.22 -9.49
N TYR A 554 -20.61 -6.47 -9.21
CA TYR A 554 -21.46 -7.35 -8.41
C TYR A 554 -21.41 -6.95 -6.95
N GLU A 555 -22.57 -6.60 -6.41
CA GLU A 555 -22.79 -6.41 -4.97
C GLU A 555 -22.87 -7.79 -4.34
N LYS A 556 -23.88 -8.59 -4.73
CA LYS A 556 -24.13 -9.98 -4.32
C LYS A 556 -24.19 -10.89 -5.55
N ALA A 557 -24.32 -12.20 -5.34
CA ALA A 557 -24.74 -13.11 -6.41
C ALA A 557 -26.02 -12.59 -7.07
N ASN A 558 -26.04 -12.53 -8.40
CA ASN A 558 -27.18 -12.10 -9.22
C ASN A 558 -27.66 -10.65 -9.00
N LEU A 559 -26.86 -9.82 -8.33
CA LEU A 559 -27.20 -8.42 -8.05
C LEU A 559 -26.01 -7.52 -8.36
N LEU A 560 -26.13 -6.75 -9.44
CA LEU A 560 -25.16 -5.71 -9.74
C LEU A 560 -25.58 -4.40 -9.06
N ARG A 561 -24.60 -3.65 -8.56
CA ARG A 561 -24.76 -2.26 -8.19
C ARG A 561 -24.26 -1.40 -9.33
N TRP A 562 -25.05 -0.39 -9.70
CA TRP A 562 -24.79 0.51 -10.81
C TRP A 562 -24.84 1.95 -10.32
N LYS A 563 -23.72 2.64 -10.51
CA LYS A 563 -23.53 4.03 -10.14
C LYS A 563 -23.23 4.89 -11.36
N VAL A 564 -23.89 6.03 -11.51
CA VAL A 564 -23.61 7.01 -12.58
C VAL A 564 -23.56 8.40 -11.98
N PHE A 565 -22.44 9.10 -12.20
CA PHE A 565 -22.23 10.42 -11.65
C PHE A 565 -21.43 11.31 -12.61
N PRO A 566 -21.64 12.63 -12.58
CA PRO A 566 -22.86 13.31 -12.17
C PRO A 566 -23.95 13.13 -13.23
N VAL A 567 -25.19 13.00 -12.76
CA VAL A 567 -26.37 13.29 -13.59
C VAL A 567 -26.71 14.77 -13.39
N PRO A 568 -26.60 15.62 -14.43
CA PRO A 568 -26.78 17.07 -14.29
C PRO A 568 -28.16 17.44 -13.73
N ALA A 569 -28.25 18.54 -12.98
CA ALA A 569 -29.52 19.08 -12.49
C ALA A 569 -30.52 19.29 -13.65
N ALA A 570 -31.76 18.85 -13.48
CA ALA A 570 -32.81 18.83 -14.51
C ALA A 570 -32.40 18.16 -15.85
N GLY A 571 -31.28 17.44 -15.87
CA GLY A 571 -30.67 16.91 -17.07
C GLY A 571 -30.77 15.38 -17.18
N PHE A 572 -30.05 14.85 -18.16
CA PHE A 572 -29.99 13.42 -18.42
C PHE A 572 -28.58 12.94 -18.73
N ARG A 573 -28.37 11.63 -18.59
CA ARG A 573 -27.20 10.90 -19.08
C ARG A 573 -27.67 9.70 -19.89
N ASP A 574 -27.04 9.49 -21.03
CA ASP A 574 -27.29 8.32 -21.86
C ASP A 574 -26.22 7.25 -21.60
N VAL A 575 -26.67 6.02 -21.39
CA VAL A 575 -25.84 4.85 -21.09
C VAL A 575 -26.21 3.73 -22.05
N ARG A 576 -25.22 2.94 -22.45
CA ARG A 576 -25.42 1.73 -23.24
C ARG A 576 -24.90 0.52 -22.46
N LEU A 577 -25.73 -0.50 -22.28
CA LEU A 577 -25.37 -1.77 -21.64
C LEU A 577 -25.60 -2.92 -22.61
N HIS A 578 -24.64 -3.83 -22.70
CA HIS A 578 -24.77 -5.06 -23.50
C HIS A 578 -24.88 -6.25 -22.56
N PHE A 579 -25.84 -7.12 -22.84
CA PHE A 579 -26.07 -8.36 -22.12
C PHE A 579 -25.94 -9.55 -23.06
N THR A 580 -25.29 -10.60 -22.60
CA THR A 580 -25.21 -11.90 -23.26
C THR A 580 -26.03 -12.90 -22.45
N HIS A 581 -26.97 -13.62 -23.05
CA HIS A 581 -27.86 -14.50 -22.30
C HIS A 581 -28.33 -15.76 -23.02
N ALA A 582 -28.64 -16.80 -22.23
CA ALA A 582 -29.17 -18.09 -22.67
C ALA A 582 -30.69 -18.15 -22.47
N GLY A 583 -31.45 -18.10 -23.55
CA GLY A 583 -32.92 -18.10 -23.48
C GLY A 583 -33.50 -16.78 -22.99
N ASP A 584 -34.82 -16.77 -22.81
CA ASP A 584 -35.54 -15.62 -22.30
C ASP A 584 -35.14 -15.31 -20.85
N ALA A 585 -35.12 -14.02 -20.52
CA ALA A 585 -34.83 -13.55 -19.18
C ALA A 585 -35.54 -12.22 -18.89
N THR A 586 -35.80 -11.94 -17.61
CA THR A 586 -36.35 -10.67 -17.16
C THR A 586 -35.35 -9.97 -16.25
N LEU A 587 -34.99 -8.74 -16.60
CA LEU A 587 -34.13 -7.87 -15.81
C LEU A 587 -34.96 -6.84 -15.05
N ASN A 588 -34.50 -6.46 -13.86
CA ASN A 588 -34.98 -5.26 -13.17
C ASN A 588 -33.84 -4.24 -13.11
N LEU A 589 -33.99 -3.10 -13.77
CA LEU A 589 -33.04 -1.99 -13.87
C LEU A 589 -33.56 -0.82 -13.03
N GLY A 590 -33.19 -0.76 -11.76
CA GLY A 590 -33.61 0.34 -10.88
C GLY A 590 -35.11 0.57 -10.81
N GLY A 591 -35.89 -0.51 -10.77
CA GLY A 591 -37.37 -0.48 -10.73
C GLY A 591 -38.04 -0.63 -12.10
N ARG A 592 -37.29 -0.59 -13.21
CA ARG A 592 -37.82 -0.85 -14.57
C ARG A 592 -37.61 -2.31 -14.96
N VAL A 593 -38.71 -3.02 -15.22
CA VAL A 593 -38.68 -4.40 -15.72
C VAL A 593 -38.42 -4.40 -17.23
N VAL A 594 -37.42 -5.16 -17.68
CA VAL A 594 -37.05 -5.31 -19.10
C VAL A 594 -36.97 -6.79 -19.45
N ASN A 595 -37.68 -7.19 -20.49
CA ASN A 595 -37.65 -8.56 -20.99
C ASN A 595 -36.59 -8.69 -22.09
N LEU A 596 -35.70 -9.66 -21.91
CA LEU A 596 -34.70 -10.08 -22.88
C LEU A 596 -35.23 -11.33 -23.59
N ALA A 597 -35.57 -11.19 -24.85
CA ALA A 597 -35.94 -12.34 -25.67
C ALA A 597 -34.69 -13.06 -26.15
N GLY A 598 -34.61 -14.38 -26.07
CA GLY A 598 -33.45 -15.16 -26.48
C GLY A 598 -33.80 -16.62 -26.77
N LYS A 599 -33.04 -17.27 -27.65
CA LYS A 599 -33.20 -18.71 -27.86
C LYS A 599 -32.50 -19.47 -26.74
N ASP A 600 -33.20 -20.41 -26.12
CA ASP A 600 -32.60 -21.24 -25.07
C ASP A 600 -31.56 -22.22 -25.66
N LEU A 601 -30.65 -22.67 -24.80
CA LEU A 601 -29.58 -23.58 -25.18
C LEU A 601 -30.15 -24.93 -25.64
N GLN A 602 -29.64 -25.47 -26.74
CA GLN A 602 -30.01 -26.82 -27.18
C GLN A 602 -29.25 -27.91 -26.42
N ALA A 603 -28.00 -27.64 -26.07
CA ALA A 603 -27.13 -28.49 -25.28
C ALA A 603 -26.45 -27.66 -24.18
N PRO A 604 -25.93 -28.30 -23.10
CA PRO A 604 -25.13 -27.59 -22.11
C PRO A 604 -23.97 -26.81 -22.75
N LEU A 605 -23.76 -25.59 -22.28
CA LEU A 605 -22.60 -24.78 -22.63
C LEU A 605 -21.55 -25.00 -21.53
N THR A 606 -20.35 -25.41 -21.89
CA THR A 606 -19.29 -25.76 -20.93
C THR A 606 -18.20 -24.69 -20.90
N ALA A 607 -17.66 -24.43 -19.71
CA ALA A 607 -16.46 -23.62 -19.57
C ALA A 607 -15.31 -24.28 -20.33
N THR A 608 -14.32 -23.52 -20.77
CA THR A 608 -13.19 -24.02 -21.58
C THR A 608 -12.45 -25.18 -20.88
N THR A 609 -12.39 -25.13 -19.55
CA THR A 609 -11.84 -26.14 -18.64
C THR A 609 -12.70 -27.40 -18.49
N GLY A 610 -13.99 -27.33 -18.84
CA GLY A 610 -14.93 -28.47 -18.85
C GLY A 610 -15.60 -28.81 -17.52
N ASP A 611 -15.26 -28.11 -16.44
CA ASP A 611 -15.68 -28.41 -15.06
C ASP A 611 -16.93 -27.64 -14.59
N TYR A 612 -17.35 -26.63 -15.35
CA TYR A 612 -18.62 -25.92 -15.16
C TYR A 612 -19.44 -25.96 -16.45
N ALA A 613 -20.76 -26.03 -16.29
CA ALA A 613 -21.70 -26.00 -17.39
C ALA A 613 -22.90 -25.10 -17.08
N LEU A 614 -23.30 -24.30 -18.07
CA LEU A 614 -24.58 -23.60 -18.10
C LEU A 614 -25.62 -24.52 -18.74
N LEU A 615 -26.67 -24.86 -17.99
CA LEU A 615 -27.68 -25.81 -18.41
C LEU A 615 -28.82 -25.17 -19.22
N PRO A 616 -29.36 -25.87 -20.24
CA PRO A 616 -30.64 -25.55 -20.87
C PRO A 616 -31.80 -25.49 -19.87
N ALA A 617 -32.80 -24.66 -20.13
CA ALA A 617 -34.00 -24.57 -19.29
C ALA A 617 -34.75 -25.91 -19.22
N ALA A 618 -34.77 -26.68 -20.32
CA ALA A 618 -35.40 -28.01 -20.35
C ALA A 618 -34.78 -29.01 -19.35
N LYS A 619 -33.49 -28.86 -19.02
CA LYS A 619 -32.84 -29.71 -18.00
C LYS A 619 -33.18 -29.27 -16.57
N LEU A 620 -33.95 -28.19 -16.37
CA LEU A 620 -34.18 -27.63 -15.05
C LEU A 620 -35.16 -28.44 -14.16
N HIS A 621 -35.91 -29.38 -14.72
CA HIS A 621 -36.99 -30.07 -14.00
C HIS A 621 -36.55 -31.35 -13.25
N GLN A 622 -35.28 -31.77 -13.35
CA GLN A 622 -34.76 -32.93 -12.62
C GLN A 622 -34.42 -32.56 -11.17
N LEU A 623 -35.42 -32.68 -10.30
CA LEU A 623 -35.34 -32.30 -8.89
C LEU A 623 -35.46 -33.52 -7.99
N GLY A 624 -34.65 -33.55 -6.94
CA GLY A 624 -34.74 -34.49 -5.81
C GLY A 624 -34.98 -33.76 -4.50
N SER A 625 -35.07 -34.51 -3.40
CA SER A 625 -35.16 -33.98 -2.05
C SER A 625 -34.12 -34.65 -1.16
N ARG A 626 -33.60 -33.92 -0.17
CA ARG A 626 -32.63 -34.41 0.81
C ARG A 626 -33.25 -34.46 2.20
N THR A 627 -32.67 -35.27 3.08
CA THR A 627 -33.15 -35.41 4.46
C THR A 627 -32.55 -34.34 5.37
N PRO A 628 -33.37 -33.53 6.07
CA PRO A 628 -32.86 -32.53 7.01
C PRO A 628 -32.31 -33.16 8.28
N TYR A 629 -31.26 -32.56 8.85
CA TYR A 629 -30.85 -32.77 10.23
C TYR A 629 -30.56 -31.41 10.92
N LEU A 630 -30.68 -31.34 12.24
CA LEU A 630 -30.36 -30.11 12.98
C LEU A 630 -28.85 -29.91 13.09
N HIS A 631 -28.38 -28.72 12.71
CA HIS A 631 -26.98 -28.32 12.92
C HIS A 631 -26.91 -27.05 13.76
N TYR A 632 -26.49 -27.21 15.02
CA TYR A 632 -26.33 -26.12 15.96
C TYR A 632 -24.99 -25.41 15.75
N ILE A 633 -25.02 -24.10 15.55
CA ILE A 633 -23.85 -23.23 15.46
C ILE A 633 -23.82 -22.39 16.74
N VAL A 634 -22.90 -22.70 17.64
CA VAL A 634 -22.84 -22.15 18.98
C VAL A 634 -21.76 -21.06 19.05
N ASP A 635 -22.17 -19.88 19.49
CA ASP A 635 -21.28 -18.76 19.76
C ASP A 635 -20.44 -19.03 21.02
N CYS A 636 -19.12 -19.15 20.82
CA CYS A 636 -18.09 -19.33 21.85
C CYS A 636 -17.07 -18.18 21.85
N SER A 637 -17.50 -16.99 21.43
CA SER A 637 -16.69 -15.76 21.55
C SER A 637 -16.41 -15.39 23.01
N ALA A 638 -15.48 -14.46 23.23
CA ALA A 638 -15.10 -14.02 24.58
C ALA A 638 -16.29 -13.53 25.44
N ASP A 639 -17.30 -12.93 24.81
CA ASP A 639 -18.52 -12.39 25.44
C ASP A 639 -19.71 -13.37 25.41
N ALA A 640 -19.50 -14.64 25.04
CA ALA A 640 -20.57 -15.62 24.86
C ALA A 640 -21.24 -16.07 26.18
N GLY A 641 -22.47 -16.56 26.07
CA GLY A 641 -23.21 -17.17 27.18
C GLY A 641 -22.60 -18.49 27.67
N THR A 642 -23.00 -18.94 28.86
CA THR A 642 -22.45 -20.15 29.51
C THR A 642 -23.09 -21.45 29.04
N SER A 643 -24.35 -21.43 28.60
CA SER A 643 -25.07 -22.61 28.08
C SER A 643 -26.19 -22.22 27.11
N TYR A 644 -26.44 -23.07 26.11
CA TYR A 644 -27.48 -22.89 25.09
C TYR A 644 -28.43 -24.09 24.96
N ALA A 645 -28.48 -24.98 25.96
CA ALA A 645 -29.32 -26.19 25.91
C ALA A 645 -30.81 -25.85 25.73
N GLN A 646 -31.32 -24.88 26.50
CA GLN A 646 -32.71 -24.41 26.39
C GLN A 646 -33.00 -23.78 25.03
N ASP A 647 -32.08 -22.97 24.50
CA ASP A 647 -32.22 -22.32 23.20
C ASP A 647 -32.28 -23.35 22.07
N ALA A 648 -31.51 -24.43 22.16
CA ALA A 648 -31.55 -25.54 21.21
C ALA A 648 -32.89 -26.29 21.25
N GLU A 649 -33.47 -26.53 22.43
CA GLU A 649 -34.81 -27.13 22.54
C GLU A 649 -35.91 -26.25 21.95
N ILE A 650 -35.81 -24.93 22.13
CA ILE A 650 -36.71 -23.96 21.52
C ILE A 650 -36.59 -24.04 20.00
N ALA A 651 -35.36 -24.09 19.47
CA ALA A 651 -35.12 -24.22 18.03
C ALA A 651 -35.70 -25.51 17.44
N ALA A 652 -35.45 -26.66 18.07
CA ALA A 652 -35.95 -27.95 17.63
C ALA A 652 -37.48 -27.97 17.56
N ARG A 653 -38.14 -27.46 18.62
CA ARG A 653 -39.60 -27.31 18.67
C ARG A 653 -40.13 -26.36 17.59
N TYR A 654 -39.49 -25.21 17.40
CA TYR A 654 -39.89 -24.20 16.40
C TYR A 654 -39.80 -24.75 14.96
N LEU A 655 -38.76 -25.54 14.68
CA LEU A 655 -38.53 -26.12 13.35
C LEU A 655 -39.31 -27.43 13.10
N GLY A 656 -39.88 -28.04 14.16
CA GLY A 656 -40.56 -29.34 14.05
C GLY A 656 -39.59 -30.49 13.72
N LEU A 657 -38.36 -30.41 14.21
CA LEU A 657 -37.31 -31.41 14.04
C LEU A 657 -36.86 -31.95 15.40
N ASN A 658 -36.29 -33.16 15.43
CA ASN A 658 -35.73 -33.74 16.64
C ASN A 658 -34.18 -33.68 16.63
N ASN A 659 -33.58 -33.93 17.79
CA ASN A 659 -32.12 -33.92 17.95
C ASN A 659 -31.43 -35.21 17.46
N ALA A 660 -32.17 -36.14 16.83
CA ALA A 660 -31.58 -37.39 16.36
C ALA A 660 -30.64 -37.11 15.17
N GLY A 661 -29.38 -37.53 15.29
CA GLY A 661 -28.36 -37.24 14.27
C GLY A 661 -27.97 -35.77 14.16
N ALA A 662 -28.36 -34.94 15.14
CA ALA A 662 -27.96 -33.54 15.17
C ALA A 662 -26.44 -33.38 15.32
N ARG A 663 -25.91 -32.29 14.77
CA ARG A 663 -24.49 -31.93 14.86
C ARG A 663 -24.35 -30.56 15.50
N ILE A 664 -23.20 -30.31 16.09
CA ILE A 664 -22.89 -29.07 16.78
C ILE A 664 -21.52 -28.56 16.36
N SER A 665 -21.46 -27.28 16.02
CA SER A 665 -20.25 -26.52 15.74
C SER A 665 -20.06 -25.46 16.82
N TYR A 666 -18.98 -25.55 17.58
CA TYR A 666 -18.53 -24.49 18.47
C TYR A 666 -17.69 -23.50 17.67
N VAL A 667 -18.07 -22.22 17.71
CA VAL A 667 -17.51 -21.21 16.83
C VAL A 667 -17.01 -20.01 17.62
N ASN A 668 -15.73 -19.76 17.48
CA ASN A 668 -15.07 -18.51 17.86
C ASN A 668 -14.42 -17.93 16.59
N SER A 669 -13.13 -17.57 16.63
CA SER A 669 -12.41 -17.23 15.39
C SER A 669 -12.21 -18.46 14.51
N GLY A 670 -12.29 -19.67 15.08
CA GLY A 670 -12.30 -20.96 14.40
C GLY A 670 -13.63 -21.70 14.52
N ILE A 671 -13.65 -22.95 14.06
CA ILE A 671 -14.80 -23.86 14.11
C ILE A 671 -14.35 -25.25 14.55
N THR A 672 -15.07 -25.84 15.50
CA THR A 672 -14.93 -27.25 15.88
C THR A 672 -16.28 -27.94 15.83
N THR A 673 -16.40 -29.00 15.03
CA THR A 673 -17.66 -29.68 14.76
C THR A 673 -17.64 -31.12 15.30
N GLN A 674 -18.71 -31.51 15.97
CA GLN A 674 -18.91 -32.87 16.48
C GLN A 674 -20.39 -33.30 16.40
N ALA A 675 -20.65 -34.60 16.56
CA ALA A 675 -22.02 -35.10 16.69
C ALA A 675 -22.60 -34.68 18.06
N LEU A 676 -23.90 -34.41 18.11
CA LEU A 676 -24.59 -34.14 19.37
C LEU A 676 -24.89 -35.48 20.07
N SER A 677 -24.16 -35.78 21.15
CA SER A 677 -24.44 -36.96 21.98
C SER A 677 -25.67 -36.75 22.87
N PRO A 678 -26.48 -37.80 23.14
CA PRO A 678 -27.59 -37.70 24.08
C PRO A 678 -27.11 -37.27 25.48
N GLY A 679 -27.71 -36.21 26.02
CA GLY A 679 -27.40 -35.70 27.37
C GLY A 679 -26.26 -34.68 27.46
N ASN A 680 -25.61 -34.31 26.35
CA ASN A 680 -24.57 -33.28 26.38
C ASN A 680 -25.16 -31.89 26.69
N ALA A 681 -24.58 -31.20 27.65
CA ALA A 681 -24.79 -29.77 27.82
C ALA A 681 -24.22 -29.04 26.60
N ILE A 682 -25.01 -28.15 25.98
CA ILE A 682 -24.56 -27.30 24.88
C ILE A 682 -23.81 -26.12 25.50
N THR A 683 -22.56 -26.38 25.88
CA THR A 683 -21.68 -25.44 26.59
C THR A 683 -20.37 -25.30 25.82
N CYS A 684 -19.93 -24.06 25.63
CA CYS A 684 -18.66 -23.79 24.97
C CYS A 684 -17.47 -24.36 25.79
N PRO A 685 -16.54 -25.09 25.17
CA PRO A 685 -15.35 -25.60 25.86
C PRO A 685 -14.44 -24.48 26.40
N GLU A 686 -14.33 -23.38 25.64
CA GLU A 686 -13.56 -22.19 26.02
C GLU A 686 -14.14 -20.96 25.31
N ASN A 687 -14.35 -19.87 26.05
CA ASN A 687 -14.80 -18.58 25.50
C ASN A 687 -13.59 -17.70 25.20
N ARG A 688 -13.34 -17.41 23.92
CA ARG A 688 -12.20 -16.59 23.48
C ARG A 688 -12.46 -15.97 22.12
N GLU A 689 -11.71 -14.92 21.77
CA GLU A 689 -11.73 -14.29 20.44
C GLU A 689 -13.14 -13.81 20.04
N GLY A 690 -13.41 -13.66 18.73
CA GLY A 690 -14.71 -13.26 18.21
C GLY A 690 -15.57 -14.40 17.70
N PHE A 691 -16.81 -14.12 17.30
CA PHE A 691 -17.72 -15.12 16.72
C PHE A 691 -17.74 -15.02 15.19
N PHE A 692 -17.01 -15.92 14.51
CA PHE A 692 -16.88 -15.89 13.05
C PHE A 692 -17.97 -16.73 12.35
N LEU A 693 -19.22 -16.26 12.39
CA LEU A 693 -20.37 -16.99 11.83
C LEU A 693 -20.23 -17.28 10.31
N GLU A 694 -19.63 -16.36 9.55
CA GLU A 694 -19.40 -16.56 8.12
C GLU A 694 -18.53 -17.79 7.86
N LEU A 695 -17.43 -17.97 8.61
CA LEU A 695 -16.60 -19.18 8.54
C LEU A 695 -17.44 -20.44 8.72
N ALA A 696 -18.28 -20.47 9.76
CA ALA A 696 -19.07 -21.64 10.08
C ALA A 696 -20.05 -22.00 8.95
N LEU A 697 -20.79 -21.01 8.45
CA LEU A 697 -21.74 -21.25 7.35
C LEU A 697 -21.03 -21.68 6.08
N ARG A 698 -19.88 -21.07 5.74
CA ARG A 698 -19.10 -21.44 4.55
C ARG A 698 -18.58 -22.88 4.64
N ALA A 699 -17.95 -23.24 5.77
CA ALA A 699 -17.40 -24.58 5.97
C ALA A 699 -18.50 -25.66 5.97
N LEU A 700 -19.62 -25.40 6.65
CA LEU A 700 -20.71 -26.35 6.75
C LEU A 700 -21.47 -26.53 5.42
N ILE A 701 -21.73 -25.46 4.67
CA ILE A 701 -22.32 -25.59 3.32
C ILE A 701 -21.37 -26.40 2.42
N TYR A 702 -20.06 -26.12 2.51
CA TYR A 702 -19.07 -26.81 1.69
C TYR A 702 -19.02 -28.32 1.99
N GLU A 703 -18.94 -28.70 3.26
CA GLU A 703 -18.89 -30.10 3.68
C GLU A 703 -20.13 -30.90 3.25
N GLN A 704 -21.30 -30.24 3.18
CA GLN A 704 -22.59 -30.89 2.94
C GLN A 704 -23.06 -30.86 1.49
N MET A 705 -22.31 -30.23 0.57
CA MET A 705 -22.74 -30.07 -0.82
C MET A 705 -22.78 -31.38 -1.63
N THR A 706 -22.08 -32.43 -1.17
CA THR A 706 -22.04 -33.76 -1.81
C THR A 706 -22.81 -34.83 -1.03
N LYS A 707 -23.36 -34.47 0.14
CA LYS A 707 -24.04 -35.38 1.06
C LYS A 707 -25.54 -35.47 0.75
N ALA A 708 -26.10 -36.64 1.04
CA ALA A 708 -27.52 -36.94 0.80
C ALA A 708 -28.45 -36.31 1.85
N ASP A 709 -27.94 -36.07 3.05
CA ASP A 709 -28.56 -35.26 4.10
C ASP A 709 -28.13 -33.78 3.98
N TYR A 710 -28.89 -32.88 4.61
CA TYR A 710 -28.57 -31.45 4.62
C TYR A 710 -28.78 -30.81 6.00
N PRO A 711 -27.92 -29.85 6.41
CA PRO A 711 -28.05 -29.18 7.69
C PRO A 711 -29.18 -28.16 7.67
N VAL A 712 -30.01 -28.14 8.70
CA VAL A 712 -30.85 -26.99 9.05
C VAL A 712 -30.10 -26.18 10.08
N PHE A 713 -29.57 -25.03 9.66
CA PHE A 713 -28.72 -24.19 10.49
C PHE A 713 -29.51 -23.52 11.61
N VAL A 714 -29.02 -23.68 12.84
CA VAL A 714 -29.54 -23.02 14.05
C VAL A 714 -28.39 -22.29 14.73
N VAL A 715 -28.40 -20.97 14.71
CA VAL A 715 -27.40 -20.12 15.37
C VAL A 715 -27.85 -19.85 16.81
N LEU A 716 -27.04 -20.26 17.78
CA LEU A 716 -27.27 -20.05 19.21
C LEU A 716 -26.27 -19.01 19.72
N THR A 717 -26.77 -17.82 20.08
CA THR A 717 -25.94 -16.68 20.50
C THR A 717 -26.70 -15.73 21.41
N GLN A 718 -26.02 -15.13 22.39
CA GLN A 718 -26.59 -14.05 23.22
C GLN A 718 -26.46 -12.66 22.56
N GLN A 719 -25.81 -12.57 21.40
CA GLN A 719 -25.57 -11.32 20.69
C GLN A 719 -26.78 -10.91 19.83
N PRO A 720 -26.97 -9.60 19.59
CA PRO A 720 -27.98 -9.12 18.65
C PRO A 720 -27.70 -9.64 17.22
N PRO A 721 -28.70 -9.59 16.33
CA PRO A 721 -28.56 -10.18 15.00
C PRO A 721 -27.46 -9.53 14.15
N PHE A 722 -26.74 -10.36 13.38
CA PHE A 722 -25.68 -9.92 12.47
C PHE A 722 -26.27 -9.11 11.32
N ALA A 723 -25.57 -8.05 10.91
CA ALA A 723 -26.05 -7.11 9.88
C ALA A 723 -25.34 -7.25 8.52
N ASP A 724 -24.30 -8.07 8.37
CA ASP A 724 -23.46 -8.08 7.16
C ASP A 724 -23.34 -9.47 6.53
N TRP A 725 -24.16 -9.72 5.50
CA TRP A 725 -24.44 -11.05 4.92
C TRP A 725 -24.00 -11.20 3.46
N HIS A 726 -23.10 -10.32 3.01
CA HIS A 726 -22.84 -10.12 1.59
C HIS A 726 -22.24 -11.35 0.86
N ASN A 727 -21.28 -12.03 1.51
CA ASN A 727 -20.52 -13.13 0.91
C ASN A 727 -21.30 -14.44 0.78
N LEU A 728 -22.32 -14.67 1.62
CA LEU A 728 -23.06 -15.95 1.61
C LEU A 728 -23.92 -16.14 0.36
N SER A 729 -24.28 -15.05 -0.33
CA SER A 729 -25.08 -15.10 -1.56
C SER A 729 -24.45 -16.00 -2.64
N TYR A 730 -23.12 -16.02 -2.74
CA TYR A 730 -22.40 -16.85 -3.72
C TYR A 730 -22.35 -18.34 -3.36
N LEU A 731 -22.68 -18.71 -2.12
CA LEU A 731 -22.82 -20.10 -1.69
C LEU A 731 -24.24 -20.65 -1.83
N MET A 732 -25.24 -19.78 -1.99
CA MET A 732 -26.64 -20.20 -2.13
C MET A 732 -26.92 -21.13 -3.30
N PRO A 733 -26.22 -21.05 -4.45
CA PRO A 733 -26.37 -22.06 -5.48
C PRO A 733 -26.10 -23.48 -5.00
N TYR A 734 -25.31 -23.69 -3.94
CA TYR A 734 -24.95 -24.99 -3.36
C TYR A 734 -25.81 -25.39 -2.14
N TYR A 735 -26.78 -24.56 -1.76
CA TYR A 735 -27.65 -24.79 -0.61
C TYR A 735 -29.08 -24.33 -0.91
N GLY A 736 -29.89 -25.24 -1.48
CA GLY A 736 -31.24 -24.93 -1.95
C GLY A 736 -32.37 -25.54 -1.12
N ASP A 737 -32.06 -26.40 -0.15
CA ASP A 737 -33.03 -27.21 0.59
C ASP A 737 -33.79 -26.43 1.69
N SER A 738 -33.29 -25.24 2.03
CA SER A 738 -33.91 -24.29 2.94
C SER A 738 -33.78 -22.87 2.41
N ASP A 739 -34.80 -22.05 2.61
CA ASP A 739 -34.81 -20.63 2.23
C ASP A 739 -34.42 -19.66 3.37
N GLY A 740 -33.93 -20.22 4.48
CA GLY A 740 -33.43 -19.47 5.62
C GLY A 740 -32.80 -20.35 6.70
N PHE A 741 -32.37 -19.71 7.79
CA PHE A 741 -31.87 -20.35 9.00
C PHE A 741 -32.51 -19.71 10.24
N LEU A 742 -32.38 -20.37 11.38
CA LEU A 742 -32.92 -19.88 12.64
C LEU A 742 -31.79 -19.29 13.49
N GLN A 743 -32.00 -18.11 14.08
CA GLN A 743 -31.19 -17.61 15.18
C GLN A 743 -32.03 -17.67 16.46
N VAL A 744 -31.47 -18.23 17.53
CA VAL A 744 -32.06 -18.16 18.86
C VAL A 744 -31.15 -17.34 19.76
N SER A 745 -31.71 -16.29 20.35
CA SER A 745 -30.99 -15.38 21.24
C SER A 745 -31.80 -15.11 22.49
N ALA A 746 -31.24 -15.47 23.65
CA ALA A 746 -31.90 -15.37 24.95
C ALA A 746 -33.35 -15.90 24.94
N GLY A 747 -33.55 -17.12 24.40
CA GLY A 747 -34.86 -17.77 24.29
C GLY A 747 -35.78 -17.25 23.17
N LYS A 748 -35.36 -16.24 22.39
CA LYS A 748 -36.16 -15.70 21.27
C LYS A 748 -35.67 -16.23 19.93
N ALA A 749 -36.57 -16.87 19.19
CA ALA A 749 -36.31 -17.40 17.86
C ALA A 749 -36.62 -16.35 16.78
N GLN A 750 -35.69 -16.13 15.86
CA GLN A 750 -35.81 -15.23 14.72
C GLN A 750 -35.33 -15.94 13.46
N THR A 751 -36.19 -16.03 12.44
CA THR A 751 -35.81 -16.56 11.13
C THR A 751 -35.06 -15.49 10.33
N TRP A 752 -34.02 -15.91 9.63
CA TRP A 752 -33.24 -15.08 8.72
C TRP A 752 -33.19 -15.71 7.33
N SER A 753 -33.35 -14.89 6.29
CA SER A 753 -32.95 -15.30 4.95
C SER A 753 -31.42 -15.28 4.83
N PHE A 754 -30.87 -16.09 3.94
CA PHE A 754 -29.44 -16.03 3.62
C PHE A 754 -29.01 -14.73 2.91
N ALA A 755 -29.97 -13.90 2.51
CA ALA A 755 -29.72 -12.54 2.04
C ALA A 755 -29.54 -11.53 3.20
N GLY A 756 -29.73 -11.97 4.46
CA GLY A 756 -29.58 -11.18 5.67
C GLY A 756 -30.84 -10.43 6.12
N GLN A 757 -32.02 -10.84 5.64
CA GLN A 757 -33.28 -10.18 5.97
C GLN A 757 -34.05 -10.98 7.03
N PRO A 758 -34.54 -10.35 8.10
CA PRO A 758 -35.38 -11.02 9.07
C PRO A 758 -36.72 -11.41 8.45
N ARG A 759 -37.24 -12.58 8.85
CA ARG A 759 -38.52 -13.12 8.40
C ARG A 759 -39.43 -13.41 9.58
N ALA A 760 -40.72 -13.15 9.41
CA ALA A 760 -41.73 -13.45 10.44
C ALA A 760 -42.12 -14.93 10.46
N ASP A 761 -41.96 -15.63 9.33
CA ASP A 761 -42.32 -17.03 9.16
C ASP A 761 -41.14 -17.98 9.44
N ARG A 762 -41.46 -19.23 9.75
CA ARG A 762 -40.45 -20.30 9.87
C ARG A 762 -39.80 -20.58 8.51
N PRO A 763 -38.50 -20.96 8.47
CA PRO A 763 -37.86 -21.32 7.22
C PRO A 763 -38.58 -22.52 6.58
N ARG A 764 -38.73 -22.49 5.25
CA ARG A 764 -39.28 -23.62 4.51
C ARG A 764 -38.18 -24.65 4.32
N LEU A 765 -38.45 -25.86 4.79
CA LEU A 765 -37.53 -27.00 4.73
C LEU A 765 -37.94 -27.97 3.61
N ARG A 766 -37.02 -28.85 3.24
CA ARG A 766 -37.20 -29.90 2.22
C ARG A 766 -37.55 -29.33 0.85
N LEU A 767 -37.04 -28.14 0.55
CA LEU A 767 -37.17 -27.57 -0.78
C LEU A 767 -36.45 -28.49 -1.79
N PRO A 768 -36.97 -28.61 -3.01
CA PRO A 768 -36.35 -29.45 -4.02
C PRO A 768 -34.93 -28.97 -4.32
N VAL A 769 -34.06 -29.88 -4.74
CA VAL A 769 -32.69 -29.58 -5.19
C VAL A 769 -32.36 -30.33 -6.46
N ARG A 770 -31.42 -29.79 -7.23
CA ARG A 770 -30.84 -30.43 -8.41
C ARG A 770 -29.57 -31.16 -8.02
N LYS A 771 -29.35 -32.37 -8.55
CA LYS A 771 -28.04 -33.00 -8.51
C LYS A 771 -27.34 -32.84 -9.86
N ALA A 772 -26.12 -32.31 -9.87
CA ALA A 772 -25.28 -32.20 -11.06
C ALA A 772 -23.86 -32.66 -10.71
N GLY A 773 -23.37 -33.69 -11.41
CA GLY A 773 -22.18 -34.40 -10.97
C GLY A 773 -22.39 -35.05 -9.59
N ASP A 774 -21.46 -34.77 -8.67
CA ASP A 774 -21.48 -35.22 -7.28
C ASP A 774 -22.10 -34.19 -6.31
N ARG A 775 -22.53 -33.02 -6.81
CA ARG A 775 -22.97 -31.89 -5.98
C ARG A 775 -24.47 -31.62 -6.10
N TYR A 776 -25.04 -31.08 -5.03
CA TYR A 776 -26.40 -30.58 -4.97
C TYR A 776 -26.44 -29.07 -5.18
N PHE A 777 -27.44 -28.61 -5.92
CA PHE A 777 -27.65 -27.21 -6.27
C PHE A 777 -29.09 -26.78 -6.03
N ALA A 778 -29.29 -25.48 -5.83
CA ALA A 778 -30.62 -24.90 -5.80
C ALA A 778 -31.38 -25.14 -7.13
N PRO A 779 -32.72 -25.30 -7.12
CA PRO A 779 -33.51 -25.59 -8.32
C PRO A 779 -33.27 -24.60 -9.47
N ALA A 780 -33.14 -23.33 -9.12
CA ALA A 780 -32.96 -22.22 -10.06
C ALA A 780 -31.53 -22.12 -10.63
N ALA A 781 -30.55 -22.82 -10.03
CA ALA A 781 -29.16 -22.74 -10.46
C ALA A 781 -28.99 -23.30 -11.88
N ARG A 782 -28.63 -22.43 -12.83
CA ARG A 782 -28.33 -22.82 -14.22
C ARG A 782 -26.86 -23.07 -14.46
N LEU A 783 -25.97 -22.35 -13.78
CA LEU A 783 -24.53 -22.58 -13.81
C LEU A 783 -24.15 -23.58 -12.72
N VAL A 784 -23.69 -24.76 -13.11
CA VAL A 784 -23.38 -25.86 -12.19
C VAL A 784 -21.96 -26.37 -12.40
N ALA A 785 -21.33 -26.83 -11.32
CA ALA A 785 -20.06 -27.56 -11.40
C ALA A 785 -20.33 -29.01 -11.82
N ALA A 786 -20.12 -29.33 -13.10
CA ALA A 786 -20.35 -30.67 -13.63
C ALA A 786 -19.55 -30.88 -14.92
N ASN A 787 -18.87 -32.04 -15.00
CA ASN A 787 -18.25 -32.52 -16.24
C ASN A 787 -19.32 -33.09 -17.17
N VAL A 788 -20.07 -32.20 -17.83
CA VAL A 788 -21.12 -32.58 -18.79
C VAL A 788 -20.58 -32.41 -20.20
N ALA A 789 -20.88 -33.34 -21.09
CA ALA A 789 -20.62 -33.13 -22.52
C ALA A 789 -21.44 -31.92 -23.01
N GLY A 790 -20.77 -30.97 -23.63
CA GLY A 790 -21.36 -29.72 -24.08
C GLY A 790 -20.42 -28.92 -24.96
N GLU A 791 -20.95 -27.86 -25.57
CA GLU A 791 -20.17 -26.99 -26.43
C GLU A 791 -19.32 -26.05 -25.58
N LYS A 792 -18.02 -25.92 -25.89
CA LYS A 792 -17.12 -25.08 -25.09
C LYS A 792 -17.32 -23.60 -25.43
N ASN A 793 -17.39 -22.75 -24.41
CA ASN A 793 -17.54 -21.31 -24.60
C ASN A 793 -16.90 -20.54 -23.44
N ASN A 794 -16.05 -19.57 -23.79
CA ASN A 794 -15.30 -18.77 -22.82
C ASN A 794 -16.15 -17.71 -22.09
N THR A 795 -17.38 -17.43 -22.55
CA THR A 795 -18.32 -16.48 -21.93
C THR A 795 -18.55 -16.78 -20.44
N ILE A 796 -18.58 -18.06 -20.07
CA ILE A 796 -18.81 -18.50 -18.69
C ILE A 796 -17.53 -18.80 -17.89
N ASP A 797 -16.34 -18.66 -18.49
CA ASP A 797 -15.06 -18.95 -17.83
C ASP A 797 -14.83 -18.04 -16.61
N GLY A 798 -15.18 -16.76 -16.73
CA GLY A 798 -15.06 -15.79 -15.64
C GLY A 798 -15.93 -16.15 -14.44
N ALA A 799 -17.18 -16.56 -14.68
CA ALA A 799 -18.08 -17.03 -13.64
C ALA A 799 -17.58 -18.35 -13.02
N ALA A 800 -17.15 -19.31 -13.84
CA ALA A 800 -16.59 -20.59 -13.39
C ALA A 800 -15.36 -20.38 -12.48
N HIS A 801 -14.42 -19.52 -12.88
CA HIS A 801 -13.26 -19.17 -12.07
C HIS A 801 -13.65 -18.48 -10.76
N HIS A 802 -14.65 -17.60 -10.76
CA HIS A 802 -15.13 -16.99 -9.52
C HIS A 802 -15.79 -18.01 -8.58
N HIS A 803 -16.58 -18.94 -9.11
CA HIS A 803 -17.14 -20.03 -8.30
C HIS A 803 -16.05 -20.91 -7.69
N ARG A 804 -14.97 -21.24 -8.41
CA ARG A 804 -13.81 -21.93 -7.82
C ARG A 804 -13.16 -21.14 -6.68
N PHE A 805 -13.08 -19.82 -6.80
CA PHE A 805 -12.52 -18.94 -5.77
C PHE A 805 -13.37 -18.99 -4.50
N VAL A 806 -14.70 -18.90 -4.64
CA VAL A 806 -15.66 -19.02 -3.54
C VAL A 806 -15.51 -20.37 -2.83
N LEU A 807 -15.19 -21.42 -3.61
CA LEU A 807 -14.96 -22.80 -3.18
C LEU A 807 -13.49 -23.11 -2.81
N GLY A 808 -12.65 -22.10 -2.57
CA GLY A 808 -11.35 -22.24 -1.91
C GLY A 808 -10.13 -22.34 -2.84
N ASP A 809 -10.31 -22.35 -4.17
CA ASP A 809 -9.22 -22.20 -5.13
C ASP A 809 -8.87 -20.71 -5.28
N PHE A 810 -8.16 -20.14 -4.32
CA PHE A 810 -7.89 -18.70 -4.32
C PHE A 810 -7.10 -18.21 -5.55
N GLY A 811 -6.34 -19.11 -6.20
CA GLY A 811 -5.62 -18.84 -7.44
C GLY A 811 -6.53 -18.62 -8.66
N SER A 812 -7.82 -18.95 -8.58
CA SER A 812 -8.76 -18.73 -9.69
C SER A 812 -9.30 -17.31 -9.76
N ARG A 813 -9.22 -16.50 -8.70
CA ARG A 813 -9.74 -15.11 -8.74
C ARG A 813 -9.02 -14.21 -9.75
N PRO A 814 -7.67 -14.18 -9.83
CA PRO A 814 -6.99 -13.48 -10.92
C PRO A 814 -7.37 -14.01 -12.30
N ARG A 815 -7.61 -15.32 -12.44
CA ARG A 815 -8.08 -15.92 -13.71
C ARG A 815 -9.48 -15.46 -14.07
N ALA A 816 -10.37 -15.25 -13.09
CA ALA A 816 -11.69 -14.66 -13.31
C ALA A 816 -11.57 -13.22 -13.85
N VAL A 817 -10.63 -12.44 -13.31
CA VAL A 817 -10.36 -11.07 -13.79
C VAL A 817 -9.82 -11.09 -15.23
N VAL A 818 -8.84 -11.97 -15.52
CA VAL A 818 -8.29 -12.13 -16.87
C VAL A 818 -9.36 -12.59 -17.86
N ALA A 819 -10.23 -13.53 -17.48
CA ALA A 819 -11.33 -13.99 -18.32
C ALA A 819 -12.28 -12.84 -18.68
N ALA A 820 -12.64 -11.98 -17.71
CA ALA A 820 -13.49 -10.81 -17.97
C ALA A 820 -12.82 -9.80 -18.93
N LEU A 821 -11.50 -9.61 -18.83
CA LEU A 821 -10.76 -8.76 -19.76
C LEU A 821 -10.75 -9.31 -21.19
N GLN A 822 -10.62 -10.63 -21.33
CA GLN A 822 -10.57 -11.31 -22.62
C GLN A 822 -11.93 -11.36 -23.32
N THR A 823 -13.02 -11.55 -22.56
CA THR A 823 -14.36 -11.74 -23.12
C THR A 823 -15.24 -10.49 -23.05
N GLY A 824 -14.87 -9.49 -22.25
CA GLY A 824 -15.73 -8.38 -21.85
C GLY A 824 -16.75 -8.75 -20.75
N VAL A 825 -16.96 -10.04 -20.49
CA VAL A 825 -18.04 -10.51 -19.61
C VAL A 825 -17.70 -10.26 -18.13
N LEU A 826 -18.50 -9.41 -17.48
CA LEU A 826 -18.32 -9.06 -16.08
C LEU A 826 -18.64 -10.25 -15.17
N ASN A 827 -17.81 -10.44 -14.14
CA ASN A 827 -18.04 -11.40 -13.06
C ASN A 827 -17.77 -10.74 -11.70
N ALA A 828 -18.01 -11.46 -10.61
CA ALA A 828 -17.95 -10.89 -9.28
C ALA A 828 -16.54 -10.53 -8.77
N ALA A 829 -15.47 -10.95 -9.46
CA ALA A 829 -14.12 -10.46 -9.16
C ALA A 829 -13.83 -9.09 -9.80
N THR A 830 -14.66 -8.63 -10.73
CA THR A 830 -14.40 -7.44 -11.55
C THR A 830 -15.40 -6.32 -11.35
N GLY A 831 -14.96 -5.11 -11.71
CA GLY A 831 -15.79 -3.93 -11.87
C GLY A 831 -15.55 -3.32 -13.25
N SER A 832 -16.60 -2.72 -13.81
CA SER A 832 -16.58 -2.00 -15.08
C SER A 832 -16.74 -0.51 -14.81
N ILE A 833 -15.73 0.30 -15.16
CA ILE A 833 -15.70 1.74 -14.89
C ILE A 833 -15.45 2.54 -16.16
N VAL A 834 -16.29 3.54 -16.44
CA VAL A 834 -16.03 4.52 -17.51
C VAL A 834 -15.17 5.65 -16.96
N LEU A 835 -14.13 5.99 -17.71
CA LEU A 835 -13.19 7.06 -17.39
C LEU A 835 -13.12 8.05 -18.55
N GLU A 836 -13.22 9.32 -18.19
CA GLU A 836 -13.28 10.48 -19.08
C GLU A 836 -11.97 10.65 -19.86
N THR A 837 -10.83 10.59 -19.17
CA THR A 837 -9.53 10.98 -19.75
C THR A 837 -8.58 9.82 -19.98
N GLU A 838 -7.61 10.02 -20.87
CA GLU A 838 -6.63 9.00 -21.20
C GLU A 838 -5.63 8.77 -20.05
N ALA A 839 -5.23 9.83 -19.33
CA ALA A 839 -4.36 9.65 -18.16
C ALA A 839 -5.03 8.81 -17.06
N GLN A 840 -6.36 8.93 -16.87
CA GLN A 840 -7.11 8.08 -15.95
C GLN A 840 -7.03 6.61 -16.35
N ARG A 841 -7.16 6.29 -17.65
CA ARG A 841 -7.09 4.91 -18.16
C ARG A 841 -5.68 4.33 -18.05
N LEU A 842 -4.65 5.11 -18.41
CA LEU A 842 -3.26 4.71 -18.25
C LEU A 842 -2.92 4.44 -16.78
N LYS A 843 -3.39 5.32 -15.88
CA LYS A 843 -3.20 5.15 -14.44
C LYS A 843 -3.93 3.91 -13.91
N LEU A 844 -5.17 3.68 -14.34
CA LEU A 844 -5.92 2.47 -14.01
C LEU A 844 -5.17 1.22 -14.46
N SER A 845 -4.63 1.21 -15.68
CA SER A 845 -3.85 0.09 -16.22
C SER A 845 -2.57 -0.17 -15.43
N GLU A 846 -1.85 0.88 -15.02
CA GLU A 846 -0.67 0.77 -14.15
C GLU A 846 -1.03 0.15 -12.80
N LEU A 847 -2.07 0.67 -12.14
CA LEU A 847 -2.55 0.16 -10.85
C LEU A 847 -3.05 -1.29 -10.98
N HIS A 848 -3.76 -1.61 -12.06
CA HIS A 848 -4.23 -2.95 -12.34
C HIS A 848 -3.08 -3.95 -12.46
N LYS A 849 -2.04 -3.63 -13.24
CA LYS A 849 -0.83 -4.47 -13.36
C LYS A 849 -0.14 -4.68 -12.01
N LYS A 850 -0.09 -3.64 -11.17
CA LYS A 850 0.45 -3.74 -9.81
C LYS A 850 -0.38 -4.69 -8.95
N MET A 851 -1.71 -4.61 -9.02
CA MET A 851 -2.60 -5.50 -8.26
C MET A 851 -2.53 -6.95 -8.73
N LEU A 852 -2.49 -7.22 -10.03
CA LEU A 852 -2.31 -8.59 -10.53
C LEU A 852 -0.98 -9.23 -10.09
N ASN A 853 0.06 -8.41 -9.91
CA ASN A 853 1.36 -8.86 -9.43
C ASN A 853 1.44 -8.93 -7.89
N ALA A 854 0.53 -8.26 -7.18
CA ALA A 854 0.45 -8.30 -5.73
C ALA A 854 -0.11 -9.67 -5.31
N LYS A 855 0.66 -10.42 -4.52
CA LYS A 855 0.21 -11.73 -4.02
C LYS A 855 -0.99 -11.62 -3.08
N ASN A 856 -1.17 -10.46 -2.45
CA ASN A 856 -2.26 -10.18 -1.53
C ASN A 856 -3.03 -8.99 -2.07
N GLU A 857 -4.22 -9.24 -2.63
CA GLU A 857 -5.19 -8.17 -2.77
C GLU A 857 -5.71 -7.84 -1.36
N LEU A 858 -4.94 -7.06 -0.62
CA LEU A 858 -5.48 -6.30 0.49
C LEU A 858 -6.69 -5.54 -0.08
N ASP A 859 -7.86 -5.71 0.54
CA ASP A 859 -9.07 -4.98 0.16
C ASP A 859 -8.87 -3.51 0.54
N THR A 860 -8.14 -2.85 -0.33
CA THR A 860 -7.56 -1.53 -0.16
C THR A 860 -8.62 -0.54 -0.59
N GLY A 861 -9.62 -0.40 0.28
CA GLY A 861 -10.56 0.71 0.23
C GLY A 861 -9.83 2.06 0.18
N GLU A 862 -8.55 2.14 0.58
CA GLU A 862 -7.72 3.34 0.45
C GLU A 862 -6.27 3.07 0.03
N ARG A 863 -5.89 3.74 -1.06
CA ARG A 863 -4.54 4.00 -1.61
C ARG A 863 -3.70 2.75 -1.88
N ALA A 864 -3.69 2.25 -3.11
CA ALA A 864 -2.51 1.57 -3.63
C ALA A 864 -1.45 2.64 -3.95
N ARG A 865 -0.55 2.94 -3.00
CA ARG A 865 0.53 3.91 -3.26
C ARG A 865 1.58 3.26 -4.17
N MET A 866 2.14 4.05 -5.08
CA MET A 866 3.14 3.58 -6.04
C MET A 866 4.28 2.85 -5.32
N SER A 867 4.62 1.65 -5.79
CA SER A 867 5.93 1.06 -5.53
C SER A 867 7.01 1.99 -6.10
N GLU A 868 7.64 2.77 -5.22
CA GLU A 868 8.91 3.44 -5.48
C GLU A 868 10.00 2.40 -5.76
N PRO A 869 11.05 2.80 -6.47
CA PRO A 869 11.56 2.02 -7.59
C PRO A 869 12.26 0.74 -7.11
N SER A 870 12.10 -0.29 -7.94
CA SER A 870 12.51 -1.67 -7.70
C SER A 870 13.93 -1.82 -7.16
N SER A 871 14.12 -2.86 -6.34
CA SER A 871 15.35 -3.30 -5.68
C SER A 871 16.62 -3.32 -6.56
N TRP A 872 16.52 -3.19 -7.89
CA TRP A 872 17.66 -2.96 -8.77
C TRP A 872 18.37 -1.61 -8.55
N LEU A 873 17.71 -0.57 -8.01
CA LEU A 873 18.41 0.67 -7.62
C LEU A 873 19.34 0.49 -6.42
N LEU A 874 19.05 -0.46 -5.52
CA LEU A 874 19.99 -0.91 -4.49
C LEU A 874 21.17 -1.68 -5.12
N LEU A 875 20.95 -2.38 -6.23
CA LEU A 875 22.04 -2.99 -7.03
C LEU A 875 22.87 -1.94 -7.78
N VAL A 876 22.30 -0.79 -8.15
CA VAL A 876 23.06 0.35 -8.73
C VAL A 876 24.03 0.95 -7.70
N LEU A 877 23.70 0.93 -6.41
CA LEU A 877 24.63 1.30 -5.32
C LEU A 877 25.81 0.31 -5.19
N LEU A 878 25.74 -0.88 -5.79
CA LEU A 878 26.83 -1.87 -5.85
C LEU A 878 27.70 -1.76 -7.11
N LEU A 879 27.31 -0.97 -8.11
CA LEU A 879 28.13 -0.72 -9.32
C LEU A 879 29.50 -0.07 -9.02
N PRO A 880 29.66 0.84 -8.03
CA PRO A 880 30.97 1.32 -7.62
C PRO A 880 31.88 0.17 -7.12
N ALA A 881 31.32 -0.82 -6.43
CA ALA A 881 32.05 -2.00 -5.96
C ALA A 881 32.46 -2.92 -7.13
N TRP A 882 31.61 -3.06 -8.15
CA TRP A 882 31.93 -3.80 -9.38
C TRP A 882 33.03 -3.12 -10.20
N PHE A 883 32.99 -1.80 -10.35
CA PHE A 883 34.04 -1.03 -11.01
C PHE A 883 35.38 -1.08 -10.25
N MET A 884 35.36 -1.05 -8.91
CA MET A 884 36.57 -1.25 -8.10
C MET A 884 37.16 -2.67 -8.28
N ARG A 885 36.31 -3.70 -8.41
CA ARG A 885 36.74 -5.10 -8.63
C ARG A 885 37.37 -5.29 -10.02
N LYS A 886 36.85 -4.63 -11.06
CA LYS A 886 37.40 -4.70 -12.43
C LYS A 886 38.75 -3.98 -12.52
N LYS A 887 38.93 -2.87 -11.77
CA LYS A 887 40.20 -2.15 -11.70
C LYS A 887 41.30 -2.95 -10.98
N MET A 888 40.97 -3.66 -9.90
CA MET A 888 41.92 -4.55 -9.22
C MET A 888 42.39 -5.74 -10.07
N ARG A 889 41.61 -6.16 -11.08
CA ARG A 889 42.03 -7.19 -12.05
C ARG A 889 42.98 -6.65 -13.12
N ARG A 890 42.82 -5.39 -13.56
CA ARG A 890 43.72 -4.75 -14.55
C ARG A 890 45.08 -4.36 -13.96
N THR A 891 45.16 -3.99 -12.68
CA THR A 891 46.45 -3.74 -12.01
C THR A 891 47.24 -5.00 -11.67
N ARG A 892 46.68 -6.19 -11.90
CA ARG A 892 47.36 -7.49 -11.77
C ARG A 892 47.95 -8.01 -13.10
N SER A 893 47.68 -7.35 -14.22
CA SER A 893 48.24 -7.70 -15.53
C SER A 893 49.33 -6.73 -16.01
N GLU A 894 49.72 -5.77 -15.17
CA GLU A 894 50.82 -4.83 -15.44
C GLU A 894 51.81 -4.75 -14.25
N PHE A 895 51.89 -5.82 -13.44
CA PHE A 895 52.95 -6.07 -12.47
C PHE A 895 53.38 -7.52 -12.54
#